data_AF-A0A4Q4YI88-F1
#
_entry.id   AF-A0A4Q4YI88-F1
#
_cell.length_a   1.000
_cell.length_b   1.000
_cell.length_c   1.000
_cell.angle_alpha   90.00
_cell.angle_beta   90.00
_cell.angle_gamma   90.00
#
_symmetry.space_group_name_H-M   'P 1'
#
loop_
_entity.id
_entity.type
_entity.pdbx_description
1 polymer ?
#
loop_
_entity_poly.entity_id
_entity_poly.type
_entity_poly.pdbx_seq_one_letter_code
_entity_poly.pdbx_strand_id
1 'polypeptide(L)'
;MMYREQRTLPFFSSVVKNVASPNLEIKKLVYIYLIHHAEQEPDMALLSINTIQKSLSDANPQVRALALRTMSGIRVPVISQIVSLAIKKGVGDMSPHVRKAAALAIPKCYRLEPSTLPQLLEYLSTLLGDKQYFVAGAAVSAFMEICPDRIDLIHKHYRGLIKKIVDMDEWSQLATLRMMTVYARKCFPRRTRTVKAKDKSADLQDFYGESGPEPAPDGEKVVVLDPDLALLLNGVRPLLQSRNSGVVVAVARCYADLGTTEYVKAAVGPLVALLRGAQDIQQIALYNIVSICLTEPASFVKYASHFLVRATDSAAVWELKLEVLTLIFPHSPLHTKSLILNELEHFSRGSNKALVREAVRAIGRCALADPATAPRCMRLLLGQITSLDGTLAAESLTVIRHLIQKDPDAHMGTVVRLAKNLDSATDPQARATIIWLVGEFAGIGGENNIAADVLRILLKGFTDESEVAKRQIVLLAAKVYLHHVNRQTEAVQESNKEGLEGDAPPPSPPPPITDEHPVARLWNYVLLLVRYDTSYDLRDRARLYKALLGVPQLATLVLLAPKPAPQAPSPSETRRGLALGSSSLVLAAEAAASLHGIRGYEPLPDWVPEGSEPDPRLRDQDAGHNAREYGGDGGRAVIPAVEALGDAPPPPAVDKGKRNGAGAMTLDDWLAEDDEEDEADEEEEEESEYEEAAGEKESEEEGDDDDDEEEDEEEEEEESSDDEGNELEGFLKS
;
A
#
# COMPACT_ATOMS: atom_id res chain seq x y z
N MET A 1 12.71 -33.09 -26.60
CA MET A 1 13.01 -32.25 -27.78
C MET A 1 12.34 -30.88 -27.67
N MET A 2 11.01 -30.80 -27.53
CA MET A 2 10.29 -29.52 -27.40
C MET A 2 10.77 -28.66 -26.21
N TYR A 3 10.92 -29.25 -25.02
CA TYR A 3 11.48 -28.57 -23.83
C TYR A 3 12.98 -28.22 -23.93
N ARG A 4 13.68 -28.74 -24.95
CA ARG A 4 15.10 -28.45 -25.22
C ARG A 4 15.28 -27.55 -26.45
N GLU A 5 14.19 -26.90 -26.90
CA GLU A 5 14.14 -26.01 -28.07
C GLU A 5 14.67 -26.62 -29.37
N GLN A 6 14.65 -27.94 -29.48
CA GLN A 6 15.08 -28.64 -30.70
C GLN A 6 13.99 -28.52 -31.78
N ARG A 7 14.39 -28.53 -33.06
CA ARG A 7 13.47 -28.43 -34.21
C ARG A 7 12.55 -29.65 -34.27
N THR A 8 11.34 -29.51 -33.75
CA THR A 8 10.33 -30.58 -33.71
C THR A 8 9.27 -30.48 -34.80
N LEU A 9 9.20 -29.37 -35.55
CA LEU A 9 8.23 -29.16 -36.64
C LEU A 9 8.21 -30.29 -37.70
N PRO A 10 9.34 -30.90 -38.12
CA PRO A 10 9.30 -31.97 -39.13
C PRO A 10 8.44 -33.18 -38.75
N PHE A 11 8.19 -33.38 -37.45
CA PHE A 11 7.37 -34.47 -36.96
C PHE A 11 5.87 -34.13 -36.89
N PHE A 12 5.46 -32.93 -37.33
CA PHE A 12 4.10 -32.43 -37.10
C PHE A 12 3.03 -33.34 -37.69
N SER A 13 3.18 -33.71 -38.97
CA SER A 13 2.27 -34.63 -39.65
C SER A 13 2.19 -36.02 -39.00
N SER A 14 3.30 -36.52 -38.45
CA SER A 14 3.36 -37.83 -37.77
C SER A 14 2.67 -37.79 -36.41
N VAL A 15 2.82 -36.70 -35.66
CA VAL A 15 2.18 -36.53 -34.35
C VAL A 15 0.67 -36.29 -34.50
N VAL A 16 0.26 -35.48 -35.49
CA VAL A 16 -1.15 -35.18 -35.81
C VAL A 16 -1.98 -36.43 -36.08
N LYS A 17 -1.39 -37.48 -36.66
CA LYS A 17 -2.10 -38.76 -36.89
C LYS A 17 -2.59 -39.41 -35.59
N ASN A 18 -1.95 -39.11 -34.45
CA ASN A 18 -2.27 -39.69 -33.16
C ASN A 18 -3.35 -38.92 -32.38
N VAL A 19 -3.95 -37.86 -32.95
CA VAL A 19 -5.04 -37.07 -32.32
C VAL A 19 -6.25 -37.94 -31.96
N ALA A 20 -6.52 -38.98 -32.74
CA ALA A 20 -7.62 -39.92 -32.53
C ALA A 20 -7.30 -41.07 -31.55
N SER A 21 -6.13 -41.07 -30.91
CA SER A 21 -5.73 -42.14 -29.99
C SER A 21 -6.72 -42.28 -28.82
N PRO A 22 -7.07 -43.52 -28.41
CA PRO A 22 -7.93 -43.77 -27.25
C PRO A 22 -7.20 -43.54 -25.92
N ASN A 23 -5.86 -43.58 -25.91
CA ASN A 23 -5.08 -43.34 -24.70
C ASN A 23 -5.04 -41.83 -24.38
N LEU A 24 -5.53 -41.46 -23.19
CA LEU A 24 -5.59 -40.09 -22.70
C LEU A 24 -4.22 -39.43 -22.60
N GLU A 25 -3.17 -40.16 -22.23
CA GLU A 25 -1.81 -39.62 -22.08
C GLU A 25 -1.22 -39.23 -23.42
N ILE A 26 -1.36 -40.12 -24.41
CA ILE A 26 -0.96 -39.85 -25.80
C ILE A 26 -1.75 -38.64 -26.32
N LYS A 27 -3.07 -38.60 -26.10
CA LYS A 27 -3.92 -37.49 -26.51
C LYS A 27 -3.48 -36.16 -25.86
N LYS A 28 -3.11 -36.14 -24.57
CA LYS A 28 -2.56 -34.95 -23.89
C LYS A 28 -1.28 -34.46 -24.56
N LEU A 29 -0.32 -35.35 -24.84
CA LEU A 29 0.95 -35.00 -25.47
C LEU A 29 0.74 -34.45 -26.89
N VAL A 30 -0.11 -35.11 -27.67
CA VAL A 30 -0.47 -34.68 -29.04
C VAL A 30 -1.13 -33.30 -29.00
N TYR A 31 -2.04 -33.05 -28.07
CA TYR A 31 -2.72 -31.77 -27.94
C TYR A 31 -1.80 -30.62 -27.52
N ILE A 32 -0.88 -30.86 -26.59
CA ILE A 32 0.14 -29.87 -26.21
C ILE A 32 1.00 -29.52 -27.42
N TYR A 33 1.44 -30.54 -28.15
CA TYR A 33 2.26 -30.37 -29.36
C TYR A 33 1.50 -29.60 -30.46
N LEU A 34 0.21 -29.88 -30.65
CA LEU A 34 -0.66 -29.14 -31.55
C LEU A 34 -0.76 -27.65 -31.18
N ILE A 35 -1.00 -27.32 -29.92
CA ILE A 35 -1.10 -25.92 -29.47
C ILE A 35 0.19 -25.15 -29.78
N HIS A 36 1.35 -25.79 -29.63
CA HIS A 36 2.64 -25.15 -29.87
C HIS A 36 2.93 -24.88 -31.36
N HIS A 37 2.58 -25.81 -32.26
CA HIS A 37 2.95 -25.74 -33.68
C HIS A 37 1.82 -25.37 -34.64
N ALA A 38 0.56 -25.27 -34.18
CA ALA A 38 -0.58 -24.98 -35.04
C ALA A 38 -0.52 -23.61 -35.75
N GLU A 39 0.20 -22.63 -35.19
CA GLU A 39 0.43 -21.33 -35.84
C GLU A 39 1.37 -21.44 -37.05
N GLN A 40 2.30 -22.40 -37.03
CA GLN A 40 3.32 -22.58 -38.06
C GLN A 40 2.79 -23.39 -39.26
N GLU A 41 1.93 -24.37 -39.01
CA GLU A 41 1.26 -25.19 -40.05
C GLU A 41 -0.27 -25.22 -39.86
N PRO A 42 -0.98 -24.12 -40.18
CA PRO A 42 -2.42 -24.02 -39.95
C PRO A 42 -3.22 -25.05 -40.76
N ASP A 43 -2.84 -25.32 -42.02
CA ASP A 43 -3.58 -26.22 -42.91
C ASP A 43 -3.61 -27.66 -42.38
N MET A 44 -2.48 -28.14 -41.85
CA MET A 44 -2.40 -29.46 -41.22
C MET A 44 -3.09 -29.50 -39.85
N ALA A 45 -3.08 -28.40 -39.10
CA ALA A 45 -3.83 -28.29 -37.86
C ALA A 45 -5.34 -28.39 -38.08
N LEU A 46 -5.88 -27.81 -39.16
CA LEU A 46 -7.31 -27.87 -39.51
C LEU A 46 -7.83 -29.32 -39.65
N LEU A 47 -7.00 -30.25 -40.15
CA LEU A 47 -7.35 -31.66 -40.26
C LEU A 47 -7.63 -32.32 -38.89
N SER A 48 -6.99 -31.83 -37.84
CA SER A 48 -7.14 -32.34 -36.47
C SER A 48 -8.43 -31.86 -35.80
N ILE A 49 -9.00 -30.73 -36.27
CA ILE A 49 -10.09 -30.03 -35.57
C ILE A 49 -11.37 -30.85 -35.56
N ASN A 50 -11.70 -31.51 -36.66
CA ASN A 50 -12.86 -32.39 -36.72
C ASN A 50 -12.76 -33.54 -35.69
N THR A 51 -11.55 -34.06 -35.47
CA THR A 51 -11.29 -35.12 -34.48
C THR A 51 -11.37 -34.59 -33.05
N ILE A 52 -10.84 -33.39 -32.80
CA ILE A 52 -10.96 -32.72 -31.49
C ILE A 52 -12.42 -32.37 -31.19
N GLN A 53 -13.18 -31.95 -32.19
CA GLN A 53 -14.61 -31.64 -32.08
C GLN A 53 -15.42 -32.88 -31.69
N LYS A 54 -15.11 -34.06 -32.25
CA LYS A 54 -15.71 -35.33 -31.82
C LYS A 54 -15.41 -35.65 -30.34
N SER A 55 -14.21 -35.33 -29.88
CA SER A 55 -13.81 -35.52 -28.47
C SER A 55 -14.58 -34.63 -27.48
N LEU A 56 -15.28 -33.59 -27.93
CA LEU A 56 -16.20 -32.81 -27.08
C LEU A 56 -17.49 -33.57 -26.72
N SER A 57 -17.76 -34.70 -27.35
CA SER A 57 -18.91 -35.57 -27.07
C SER A 57 -18.50 -36.87 -26.37
N ASP A 58 -17.25 -36.97 -25.92
CA ASP A 58 -16.73 -38.18 -25.27
C ASP A 58 -17.43 -38.44 -23.92
N ALA A 59 -17.54 -39.70 -23.52
CA ALA A 59 -18.14 -40.07 -22.22
C ALA A 59 -17.32 -39.49 -21.05
N ASN A 60 -15.99 -39.44 -21.18
CA ASN A 60 -15.11 -38.96 -20.13
C ASN A 60 -15.07 -37.41 -20.09
N PRO A 61 -15.50 -36.78 -18.97
CA PRO A 61 -15.47 -35.33 -18.83
C PRO A 61 -14.06 -34.72 -18.93
N GLN A 62 -13.01 -35.45 -18.55
CA GLN A 62 -11.63 -34.98 -18.68
C GLN A 62 -11.23 -34.85 -20.16
N VAL A 63 -11.65 -35.79 -21.01
CA VAL A 63 -11.41 -35.74 -22.47
C VAL A 63 -12.15 -34.56 -23.08
N ARG A 64 -13.42 -34.34 -22.69
CA ARG A 64 -14.21 -33.18 -23.14
C ARG A 64 -13.58 -31.84 -22.75
N ALA A 65 -13.19 -31.69 -21.48
CA ALA A 65 -12.53 -30.48 -20.99
C ALA A 65 -11.18 -30.23 -21.67
N LEU A 66 -10.39 -31.28 -21.87
CA LEU A 66 -9.11 -31.23 -22.56
C LEU A 66 -9.27 -30.84 -24.05
N ALA A 67 -10.25 -31.41 -24.74
CA ALA A 67 -10.59 -31.05 -26.11
C ALA A 67 -10.99 -29.57 -26.22
N LEU A 68 -11.81 -29.06 -25.30
CA LEU A 68 -12.22 -27.66 -25.27
C LEU A 68 -11.05 -26.71 -25.00
N ARG A 69 -10.17 -27.05 -24.05
CA ARG A 69 -8.94 -26.28 -23.77
C ARG A 69 -7.99 -26.23 -24.95
N THR A 70 -7.91 -27.31 -25.72
CA THR A 70 -7.03 -27.44 -26.88
C THR A 70 -7.60 -26.68 -28.07
N MET A 71 -8.89 -26.86 -28.36
CA MET A 71 -9.56 -26.16 -29.45
C MET A 71 -9.51 -24.64 -29.28
N SER A 72 -9.77 -24.14 -28.06
CA SER A 72 -9.63 -22.72 -27.74
C SER A 72 -8.17 -22.24 -27.65
N GLY A 73 -7.20 -23.15 -27.53
CA GLY A 73 -5.77 -22.82 -27.48
C GLY A 73 -5.11 -22.69 -28.85
N ILE A 74 -5.71 -23.29 -29.90
CA ILE A 74 -5.23 -23.19 -31.28
C ILE A 74 -5.51 -21.77 -31.81
N ARG A 75 -4.44 -21.03 -32.15
CA ARG A 75 -4.54 -19.62 -32.56
C ARG A 75 -4.76 -19.45 -34.07
N VAL A 76 -5.74 -20.17 -34.62
CA VAL A 76 -6.13 -20.09 -36.03
C VAL A 76 -7.47 -19.36 -36.15
N PRO A 77 -7.56 -18.13 -36.71
CA PRO A 77 -8.81 -17.35 -36.71
C PRO A 77 -9.99 -18.03 -37.38
N VAL A 78 -9.76 -18.86 -38.42
CA VAL A 78 -10.79 -19.57 -39.19
C VAL A 78 -11.70 -20.45 -38.33
N ILE A 79 -11.25 -20.86 -37.14
CA ILE A 79 -11.95 -21.83 -36.29
C ILE A 79 -12.78 -21.17 -35.19
N SER A 80 -12.82 -19.83 -35.14
CA SER A 80 -13.51 -19.03 -34.11
C SER A 80 -14.96 -19.48 -33.88
N GLN A 81 -15.72 -19.71 -34.95
CA GLN A 81 -17.12 -20.13 -34.88
C GLN A 81 -17.28 -21.56 -34.34
N ILE A 82 -16.34 -22.46 -34.67
CA ILE A 82 -16.31 -23.83 -34.14
C ILE A 82 -15.99 -23.79 -32.64
N VAL A 83 -15.05 -22.93 -32.23
CA VAL A 83 -14.71 -22.71 -30.82
C VAL A 83 -15.90 -22.13 -30.06
N SER A 84 -16.60 -21.12 -30.61
CA SER A 84 -17.81 -20.55 -30.01
C SER A 84 -18.89 -21.62 -29.78
N LEU A 85 -19.15 -22.48 -30.77
CA LEU A 85 -20.10 -23.58 -30.65
C LEU A 85 -19.65 -24.62 -29.60
N ALA A 86 -18.35 -24.91 -29.53
CA ALA A 86 -17.78 -25.80 -28.52
C ALA A 86 -17.95 -25.22 -27.10
N ILE A 87 -17.78 -23.91 -26.93
CA ILE A 87 -18.04 -23.20 -25.68
C ILE A 87 -19.52 -23.28 -25.31
N LYS A 88 -20.43 -23.03 -26.27
CA LYS A 88 -21.88 -23.15 -26.05
C LYS A 88 -22.25 -24.53 -25.52
N LYS A 89 -21.68 -25.59 -26.10
CA LYS A 89 -21.85 -26.97 -25.62
C LYS A 89 -21.25 -27.18 -24.23
N GLY A 90 -20.06 -26.63 -23.99
CA GLY A 90 -19.37 -26.73 -22.70
C GLY A 90 -20.06 -26.01 -21.55
N VAL A 91 -20.79 -24.91 -21.82
CA VAL A 91 -21.57 -24.17 -20.80
C VAL A 91 -22.71 -25.01 -20.25
N GLY A 92 -23.35 -25.82 -21.08
CA GLY A 92 -24.45 -26.72 -20.70
C GLY A 92 -24.00 -28.12 -20.26
N ASP A 93 -22.70 -28.37 -20.06
CA ASP A 93 -22.21 -29.70 -19.68
C ASP A 93 -22.57 -30.03 -18.21
N MET A 94 -22.92 -31.29 -17.95
CA MET A 94 -23.23 -31.78 -16.61
C MET A 94 -22.01 -31.68 -15.67
N SER A 95 -20.80 -31.90 -16.20
CA SER A 95 -19.58 -31.87 -15.42
C SER A 95 -19.08 -30.42 -15.22
N PRO A 96 -18.85 -30.01 -13.96
CA PRO A 96 -18.36 -28.66 -13.68
C PRO A 96 -16.91 -28.44 -14.16
N HIS A 97 -16.11 -29.50 -14.34
CA HIS A 97 -14.77 -29.37 -14.92
C HIS A 97 -14.81 -28.90 -16.37
N VAL A 98 -15.80 -29.35 -17.15
CA VAL A 98 -16.01 -28.94 -18.53
C VAL A 98 -16.55 -27.51 -18.57
N ARG A 99 -17.49 -27.15 -17.68
CA ARG A 99 -18.00 -25.77 -17.57
C ARG A 99 -16.91 -24.77 -17.17
N LYS A 100 -16.01 -25.14 -16.25
CA LYS A 100 -14.80 -24.36 -15.92
C LYS A 100 -13.90 -24.17 -17.14
N ALA A 101 -13.66 -25.24 -17.90
CA ALA A 101 -12.87 -25.16 -19.14
C ALA A 101 -13.55 -24.26 -20.19
N ALA A 102 -14.89 -24.28 -20.25
CA ALA A 102 -15.67 -23.39 -21.11
C ALA A 102 -15.51 -21.93 -20.70
N ALA A 103 -15.62 -21.60 -19.41
CA ALA A 103 -15.37 -20.25 -18.90
C ALA A 103 -13.99 -19.71 -19.30
N LEU A 104 -12.93 -20.50 -19.10
CA LEU A 104 -11.55 -20.13 -19.47
C LEU A 104 -11.30 -20.10 -20.98
N ALA A 105 -12.18 -20.69 -21.78
CA ALA A 105 -12.10 -20.65 -23.24
C ALA A 105 -12.71 -19.36 -23.83
N ILE A 106 -13.60 -18.67 -23.10
CA ILE A 106 -14.26 -17.45 -23.58
C ILE A 106 -13.25 -16.35 -23.94
N PRO A 107 -12.26 -15.98 -23.09
CA PRO A 107 -11.31 -14.92 -23.45
C PRO A 107 -10.43 -15.30 -24.64
N LYS A 108 -10.12 -16.59 -24.77
CA LYS A 108 -9.35 -17.11 -25.91
C LYS A 108 -10.15 -16.99 -27.21
N CYS A 109 -11.44 -17.30 -27.18
CA CYS A 109 -12.32 -17.12 -28.33
C CYS A 109 -12.46 -15.65 -28.73
N TYR A 110 -12.58 -14.75 -27.74
CA TYR A 110 -12.61 -13.31 -27.98
C TYR A 110 -11.32 -12.80 -28.63
N ARG A 111 -10.15 -13.32 -28.22
CA ARG A 111 -8.85 -13.01 -28.85
C ARG A 111 -8.74 -13.52 -30.30
N LEU A 112 -9.44 -14.60 -30.67
CA LEU A 112 -9.49 -15.08 -32.05
C LEU A 112 -10.36 -14.17 -32.93
N GLU A 113 -11.56 -13.84 -32.45
CA GLU A 113 -12.52 -13.02 -33.21
C GLU A 113 -13.36 -12.13 -32.28
N PRO A 114 -13.04 -10.83 -32.16
CA PRO A 114 -13.75 -9.90 -31.29
C PRO A 114 -15.24 -9.70 -31.62
N SER A 115 -15.66 -10.00 -32.86
CA SER A 115 -17.06 -9.91 -33.32
C SER A 115 -17.99 -10.86 -32.56
N THR A 116 -17.45 -11.96 -32.00
CA THR A 116 -18.22 -13.00 -31.28
C THR A 116 -18.67 -12.56 -29.89
N LEU A 117 -18.24 -11.37 -29.43
CA LEU A 117 -18.51 -10.84 -28.10
C LEU A 117 -19.98 -10.97 -27.65
N PRO A 118 -21.01 -10.60 -28.44
CA PRO A 118 -22.41 -10.69 -27.97
C PRO A 118 -22.82 -12.10 -27.56
N GLN A 119 -22.41 -13.13 -28.32
CA GLN A 119 -22.70 -14.53 -28.01
C GLN A 119 -21.94 -15.00 -26.77
N LEU A 120 -20.67 -14.59 -26.66
CA LEU A 120 -19.82 -14.91 -25.52
C LEU A 120 -20.36 -14.32 -24.20
N LEU A 121 -20.99 -13.14 -24.25
CA LEU A 121 -21.63 -12.53 -23.09
C LEU A 121 -22.83 -13.34 -22.56
N GLU A 122 -23.63 -13.95 -23.45
CA GLU A 122 -24.73 -14.84 -23.03
C GLU A 122 -24.20 -16.08 -22.29
N TYR A 123 -23.11 -16.66 -22.81
CA TYR A 123 -22.46 -17.82 -22.20
C TYR A 123 -21.85 -17.45 -20.85
N LEU A 124 -21.19 -16.29 -20.78
CA LEU A 124 -20.58 -15.77 -19.56
C LEU A 124 -21.63 -15.47 -18.48
N SER A 125 -22.75 -14.83 -18.83
CA SER A 125 -23.85 -14.57 -17.91
C SER A 125 -24.40 -15.86 -17.30
N THR A 126 -24.50 -16.93 -18.09
CA THR A 126 -24.92 -18.23 -17.59
C THR A 126 -23.92 -18.81 -16.59
N LEU A 127 -22.61 -18.73 -16.91
CA LEU A 127 -21.54 -19.28 -16.07
C LEU A 127 -21.27 -18.47 -14.79
N LEU A 128 -21.52 -17.16 -14.79
CA LEU A 128 -21.47 -16.32 -13.58
C LEU A 128 -22.52 -16.75 -12.54
N GLY A 129 -23.65 -17.29 -13.01
CA GLY A 129 -24.71 -17.86 -12.19
C GLY A 129 -24.53 -19.33 -11.81
N ASP A 130 -23.40 -19.96 -12.13
CA ASP A 130 -23.20 -21.40 -11.88
C ASP A 130 -23.32 -21.74 -10.39
N LYS A 131 -23.87 -22.91 -10.08
CA LYS A 131 -23.99 -23.42 -8.71
C LYS A 131 -22.60 -23.68 -8.09
N GLN A 132 -21.63 -24.12 -8.89
CA GLN A 132 -20.30 -24.52 -8.45
C GLN A 132 -19.34 -23.32 -8.36
N TYR A 133 -18.68 -23.15 -7.21
CA TYR A 133 -17.82 -22.00 -6.89
C TYR A 133 -16.62 -21.87 -7.84
N PHE A 134 -15.96 -22.97 -8.20
CA PHE A 134 -14.77 -22.95 -9.05
C PHE A 134 -15.08 -22.70 -10.54
N VAL A 135 -16.33 -22.89 -10.97
CA VAL A 135 -16.79 -22.49 -12.30
C VAL A 135 -17.09 -21.00 -12.30
N ALA A 136 -17.82 -20.52 -11.28
CA ALA A 136 -18.11 -19.10 -11.10
C ALA A 136 -16.83 -18.26 -10.99
N GLY A 137 -15.81 -18.74 -10.26
CA GLY A 137 -14.51 -18.07 -10.15
C GLY A 137 -13.75 -17.94 -11.49
N ALA A 138 -13.79 -19.00 -12.30
CA ALA A 138 -13.24 -18.95 -13.67
C ALA A 138 -14.03 -18.00 -14.58
N ALA A 139 -15.36 -17.96 -14.43
CA ALA A 139 -16.21 -17.01 -15.14
C ALA A 139 -15.91 -15.55 -14.75
N VAL A 140 -15.68 -15.27 -13.46
CA VAL A 140 -15.25 -13.94 -13.00
C VAL A 140 -13.91 -13.54 -13.59
N SER A 141 -12.95 -14.48 -13.66
CA SER A 141 -11.65 -14.23 -14.30
C SER A 141 -11.81 -13.90 -15.79
N ALA A 142 -12.69 -14.62 -16.50
CA ALA A 142 -13.01 -14.35 -17.90
C ALA A 142 -13.73 -13.00 -18.09
N PHE A 143 -14.64 -12.65 -17.17
CA PHE A 143 -15.33 -11.36 -17.17
C PHE A 143 -14.36 -10.18 -17.06
N MET A 144 -13.38 -10.28 -16.15
CA MET A 144 -12.37 -9.25 -15.94
C MET A 144 -11.47 -9.02 -17.16
N GLU A 145 -11.24 -10.04 -18.00
CA GLU A 145 -10.43 -9.93 -19.21
C GLU A 145 -11.22 -9.36 -20.41
N ILE A 146 -12.51 -9.69 -20.53
CA ILE A 146 -13.31 -9.37 -21.73
C ILE A 146 -14.09 -8.07 -21.58
N CYS A 147 -14.80 -7.88 -20.46
CA CYS A 147 -15.77 -6.80 -20.32
C CYS A 147 -15.81 -6.23 -18.89
N PRO A 148 -14.71 -5.63 -18.39
CA PRO A 148 -14.67 -5.07 -17.03
C PRO A 148 -15.68 -3.94 -16.80
N ASP A 149 -16.17 -3.29 -17.86
CA ASP A 149 -17.12 -2.16 -17.76
C ASP A 149 -18.60 -2.57 -17.68
N ARG A 150 -18.95 -3.81 -18.05
CA ARG A 150 -20.36 -4.26 -18.11
C ARG A 150 -20.85 -4.79 -16.76
N ILE A 151 -21.08 -3.85 -15.85
CA ILE A 151 -21.53 -4.10 -14.48
C ILE A 151 -22.93 -4.74 -14.43
N ASP A 152 -23.74 -4.52 -15.46
CA ASP A 152 -25.10 -5.06 -15.62
C ASP A 152 -25.16 -6.57 -15.34
N LEU A 153 -24.15 -7.31 -15.80
CA LEU A 153 -24.06 -8.77 -15.69
C LEU A 153 -23.82 -9.24 -14.26
N ILE A 154 -23.26 -8.38 -13.40
CA ILE A 154 -22.88 -8.73 -12.03
C ILE A 154 -24.06 -8.58 -11.08
N HIS A 155 -24.98 -7.62 -11.27
CA HIS A 155 -26.02 -7.29 -10.28
C HIS A 155 -26.76 -8.55 -9.80
N LYS A 156 -27.29 -9.35 -10.73
CA LYS A 156 -28.03 -10.58 -10.42
C LYS A 156 -27.19 -11.61 -9.64
N HIS A 157 -25.89 -11.65 -9.86
CA HIS A 157 -25.00 -12.66 -9.29
C HIS A 157 -24.22 -12.18 -8.07
N TYR A 158 -24.29 -10.90 -7.72
CA TYR A 158 -23.49 -10.26 -6.68
C TYR A 158 -23.51 -11.01 -5.34
N ARG A 159 -24.70 -11.23 -4.76
CA ARG A 159 -24.83 -11.92 -3.45
C ARG A 159 -24.40 -13.38 -3.51
N GLY A 160 -24.70 -14.07 -4.62
CA GLY A 160 -24.30 -15.46 -4.82
C GLY A 160 -22.78 -15.62 -4.94
N LEU A 161 -22.09 -14.69 -5.61
CA LEU A 161 -20.64 -14.69 -5.73
C LEU A 161 -19.95 -14.42 -4.39
N ILE A 162 -20.49 -13.49 -3.59
CA ILE A 162 -19.92 -13.21 -2.25
C ILE A 162 -20.05 -14.40 -1.32
N LYS A 163 -21.20 -15.08 -1.31
CA LYS A 163 -21.38 -16.30 -0.50
C LYS A 163 -20.40 -17.42 -0.89
N LYS A 164 -20.02 -17.49 -2.16
CA LYS A 164 -19.10 -18.51 -2.69
C LYS A 164 -17.62 -18.14 -2.58
N ILE A 165 -17.28 -16.88 -2.29
CA ILE A 165 -15.90 -16.39 -2.42
C ILE A 165 -14.90 -17.15 -1.53
N VAL A 166 -15.33 -17.59 -0.35
CA VAL A 166 -14.49 -18.32 0.60
C VAL A 166 -14.07 -19.67 0.04
N ASP A 167 -14.95 -20.34 -0.70
CA ASP A 167 -14.72 -21.67 -1.27
C ASP A 167 -14.00 -21.61 -2.63
N MET A 168 -13.89 -20.43 -3.26
CA MET A 168 -13.18 -20.27 -4.52
C MET A 168 -11.68 -20.56 -4.38
N ASP A 169 -11.03 -20.93 -5.49
CA ASP A 169 -9.57 -21.03 -5.55
C ASP A 169 -8.89 -19.67 -5.42
N GLU A 170 -7.65 -19.64 -4.95
CA GLU A 170 -6.92 -18.41 -4.60
C GLU A 170 -6.85 -17.40 -5.75
N TRP A 171 -6.67 -17.88 -6.99
CA TRP A 171 -6.66 -17.03 -8.19
C TRP A 171 -8.02 -16.39 -8.46
N SER A 172 -9.09 -17.18 -8.33
CA SER A 172 -10.47 -16.70 -8.46
C SER A 172 -10.86 -15.76 -7.31
N GLN A 173 -10.38 -16.00 -6.09
CA GLN A 173 -10.56 -15.10 -4.94
C GLN A 173 -9.98 -13.72 -5.25
N LEU A 174 -8.75 -13.66 -5.76
CA LEU A 174 -8.11 -12.41 -6.17
C LEU A 174 -8.89 -11.68 -7.27
N ALA A 175 -9.31 -12.41 -8.31
CA ALA A 175 -10.09 -11.84 -9.40
C ALA A 175 -11.45 -11.31 -8.90
N THR A 176 -12.13 -12.06 -8.04
CA THR A 176 -13.42 -11.69 -7.46
C THR A 176 -13.31 -10.49 -6.54
N LEU A 177 -12.31 -10.45 -5.65
CA LEU A 177 -12.05 -9.28 -4.80
C LEU A 177 -11.82 -8.03 -5.64
N ARG A 178 -10.98 -8.11 -6.68
CA ARG A 178 -10.72 -6.97 -7.58
C ARG A 178 -11.99 -6.50 -8.29
N MET A 179 -12.77 -7.44 -8.84
CA MET A 179 -14.04 -7.12 -9.50
C MET A 179 -15.03 -6.46 -8.53
N MET A 180 -15.17 -7.02 -7.33
CA MET A 180 -16.10 -6.50 -6.32
C MET A 180 -15.68 -5.13 -5.79
N THR A 181 -14.37 -4.83 -5.69
CA THR A 181 -13.91 -3.48 -5.32
C THR A 181 -14.29 -2.44 -6.37
N VAL A 182 -14.10 -2.75 -7.65
CA VAL A 182 -14.52 -1.86 -8.75
C VAL A 182 -16.03 -1.72 -8.79
N TYR A 183 -16.76 -2.83 -8.66
CA TYR A 183 -18.22 -2.86 -8.61
C TYR A 183 -18.75 -1.98 -7.48
N ALA A 184 -18.18 -2.09 -6.28
CA ALA A 184 -18.64 -1.36 -5.11
C ALA A 184 -18.49 0.16 -5.27
N ARG A 185 -17.35 0.62 -5.80
CA ARG A 185 -17.16 2.04 -6.11
C ARG A 185 -18.16 2.57 -7.14
N LYS A 186 -18.47 1.76 -8.14
CA LYS A 186 -19.40 2.08 -9.23
C LYS A 186 -20.89 1.82 -8.92
N CYS A 187 -21.25 1.26 -7.75
CA CYS A 187 -22.64 0.91 -7.43
C CYS A 187 -23.16 1.43 -6.09
N PHE A 188 -22.29 1.69 -5.11
CA PHE A 188 -22.69 2.12 -3.77
C PHE A 188 -22.16 3.53 -3.51
N PRO A 189 -23.01 4.52 -3.17
CA PRO A 189 -22.54 5.84 -2.76
C PRO A 189 -21.97 5.80 -1.34
N ARG A 190 -20.99 6.66 -1.06
CA ARG A 190 -20.41 6.80 0.28
C ARG A 190 -21.27 7.74 1.14
N ARG A 191 -22.28 7.18 1.81
CA ARG A 191 -23.18 7.94 2.70
C ARG A 191 -22.50 8.25 4.02
N THR A 192 -22.43 9.52 4.40
CA THR A 192 -21.95 9.95 5.74
C THR A 192 -23.12 10.55 6.54
N ARG A 193 -23.44 9.94 7.68
CA ARG A 193 -24.42 10.49 8.63
C ARG A 193 -23.70 11.18 9.77
N THR A 194 -23.98 12.46 10.01
CA THR A 194 -23.56 13.14 11.24
C THR A 194 -24.35 12.55 12.42
N VAL A 195 -23.67 11.81 13.29
CA VAL A 195 -24.27 11.35 14.54
C VAL A 195 -23.98 12.40 15.60
N LYS A 196 -25.03 12.92 16.24
CA LYS A 196 -24.87 13.76 17.44
C LYS A 196 -24.42 12.86 18.59
N ALA A 197 -23.44 13.29 19.37
CA ALA A 197 -22.81 12.52 20.45
C ALA A 197 -23.74 12.16 21.64
N LYS A 198 -25.07 12.21 21.50
CA LYS A 198 -26.03 12.06 22.60
C LYS A 198 -26.47 10.61 22.89
N ASP A 199 -26.15 9.64 22.02
CA ASP A 199 -26.69 8.27 22.15
C ASP A 199 -25.72 7.25 22.77
N LYS A 200 -24.60 7.68 23.38
CA LYS A 200 -23.68 6.75 24.09
C LYS A 200 -23.80 6.75 25.62
N SER A 201 -24.71 7.51 26.22
CA SER A 201 -24.92 7.47 27.69
C SER A 201 -26.27 8.04 28.16
N ALA A 202 -27.36 7.79 27.43
CA ALA A 202 -28.69 8.14 27.89
C ALA A 202 -29.31 6.98 28.68
N ASP A 203 -28.85 6.77 29.91
CA ASP A 203 -29.63 5.95 30.86
C ASP A 203 -29.45 6.27 32.36
N LEU A 204 -28.65 7.27 32.77
CA LEU A 204 -28.45 7.53 34.21
C LEU A 204 -28.37 9.01 34.66
N GLN A 205 -28.54 10.00 33.77
CA GLN A 205 -28.23 11.40 34.10
C GLN A 205 -29.37 12.42 33.84
N ASP A 206 -30.64 12.00 33.88
CA ASP A 206 -31.78 12.90 33.59
C ASP A 206 -32.69 13.18 34.80
N PHE A 207 -32.20 12.98 36.04
CA PHE A 207 -33.02 13.14 37.26
C PHE A 207 -32.73 14.39 38.12
N TYR A 208 -31.61 15.10 37.96
CA TYR A 208 -31.38 16.38 38.67
C TYR A 208 -30.42 17.32 37.93
N GLY A 209 -30.86 18.51 37.53
CA GLY A 209 -29.98 19.68 37.39
C GLY A 209 -30.15 20.56 36.14
N GLU A 210 -30.51 21.82 36.37
CA GLU A 210 -30.69 22.93 35.42
C GLU A 210 -29.40 23.43 34.74
N SER A 211 -29.60 24.18 33.63
CA SER A 211 -28.70 25.17 32.99
C SER A 211 -27.76 24.66 31.88
N GLY A 212 -27.90 25.24 30.68
CA GLY A 212 -27.24 24.81 29.42
C GLY A 212 -25.72 24.99 29.34
N PRO A 213 -25.12 24.56 28.20
CA PRO A 213 -24.76 25.56 27.19
C PRO A 213 -25.03 25.13 25.73
N GLU A 214 -24.86 26.10 24.83
CA GLU A 214 -25.11 26.12 23.38
C GLU A 214 -24.57 24.93 22.55
N PRO A 215 -25.17 24.61 21.38
CA PRO A 215 -24.72 23.51 20.54
C PRO A 215 -23.43 23.87 19.78
N ALA A 216 -22.33 23.17 20.10
CA ALA A 216 -21.12 23.13 19.26
C ALA A 216 -21.42 22.47 17.89
N PRO A 217 -20.78 22.90 16.77
CA PRO A 217 -21.12 22.46 15.42
C PRO A 217 -20.46 21.13 14.98
N ASP A 218 -19.70 20.43 15.82
CA ASP A 218 -18.92 19.26 15.40
C ASP A 218 -19.58 17.93 15.80
N GLY A 219 -20.56 17.50 14.99
CA GLY A 219 -21.06 16.13 15.02
C GLY A 219 -20.12 15.18 14.26
N GLU A 220 -19.76 14.04 14.87
CA GLU A 220 -18.91 13.02 14.24
C GLU A 220 -19.63 12.42 13.02
N LYS A 221 -19.05 12.57 11.82
CA LYS A 221 -19.58 12.00 10.58
C LYS A 221 -19.28 10.50 10.54
N VAL A 222 -20.27 9.67 10.87
CA VAL A 222 -20.17 8.21 10.78
C VAL A 222 -20.55 7.77 9.36
N VAL A 223 -19.71 6.96 8.73
CA VAL A 223 -20.03 6.34 7.42
C VAL A 223 -21.13 5.30 7.64
N VAL A 224 -22.27 5.46 6.96
CA VAL A 224 -23.35 4.45 6.97
C VAL A 224 -23.11 3.53 5.79
N LEU A 225 -22.84 2.26 6.09
CA LEU A 225 -22.60 1.23 5.07
C LEU A 225 -23.93 0.72 4.52
N ASP A 226 -23.98 0.53 3.20
CA ASP A 226 -25.07 -0.20 2.54
C ASP A 226 -25.07 -1.68 3.01
N PRO A 227 -26.25 -2.32 3.22
CA PRO A 227 -26.32 -3.73 3.60
C PRO A 227 -25.57 -4.68 2.65
N ASP A 228 -25.59 -4.43 1.35
CA ASP A 228 -24.92 -5.25 0.34
C ASP A 228 -23.40 -5.03 0.33
N LEU A 229 -22.94 -3.82 0.70
CA LEU A 229 -21.53 -3.53 0.92
C LEU A 229 -21.03 -4.17 2.22
N ALA A 230 -21.81 -4.12 3.29
CA ALA A 230 -21.50 -4.80 4.54
C ALA A 230 -21.43 -6.34 4.35
N LEU A 231 -22.31 -6.90 3.51
CA LEU A 231 -22.28 -8.32 3.14
C LEU A 231 -20.95 -8.70 2.46
N LEU A 232 -20.43 -7.86 1.56
CA LEU A 232 -19.10 -8.05 0.97
C LEU A 232 -18.00 -8.00 2.04
N LEU A 233 -17.96 -6.93 2.83
CA LEU A 233 -16.88 -6.71 3.82
C LEU A 233 -16.84 -7.81 4.90
N ASN A 234 -18.00 -8.29 5.33
CA ASN A 234 -18.11 -9.39 6.28
C ASN A 234 -17.80 -10.75 5.63
N GLY A 235 -18.24 -10.97 4.38
CA GLY A 235 -17.99 -12.21 3.64
C GLY A 235 -16.52 -12.46 3.34
N VAL A 236 -15.72 -11.41 3.14
CA VAL A 236 -14.27 -11.52 2.88
C VAL A 236 -13.43 -11.60 4.16
N ARG A 237 -14.01 -11.41 5.34
CA ARG A 237 -13.27 -11.42 6.61
C ARG A 237 -12.50 -12.73 6.87
N PRO A 238 -13.06 -13.93 6.61
CA PRO A 238 -12.32 -15.19 6.78
C PRO A 238 -11.07 -15.28 5.90
N LEU A 239 -11.06 -14.60 4.74
CA LEU A 239 -9.93 -14.62 3.80
C LEU A 239 -8.67 -13.93 4.35
N LEU A 240 -8.78 -13.15 5.44
CA LEU A 240 -7.62 -12.62 6.16
C LEU A 240 -6.73 -13.72 6.76
N GLN A 241 -7.27 -14.92 6.96
CA GLN A 241 -6.52 -16.09 7.47
C GLN A 241 -6.07 -17.02 6.35
N SER A 242 -6.15 -16.58 5.08
CA SER A 242 -5.70 -17.38 3.94
C SER A 242 -4.19 -17.62 3.98
N ARG A 243 -3.75 -18.78 3.44
CA ARG A 243 -2.32 -19.13 3.31
C ARG A 243 -1.62 -18.28 2.26
N ASN A 244 -2.36 -17.81 1.25
CA ASN A 244 -1.84 -16.98 0.19
C ASN A 244 -1.74 -15.51 0.62
N SER A 245 -0.52 -15.00 0.69
CA SER A 245 -0.22 -13.60 1.05
C SER A 245 -0.91 -12.59 0.12
N GLY A 246 -1.06 -12.92 -1.17
CA GLY A 246 -1.76 -12.09 -2.14
C GLY A 246 -3.23 -11.88 -1.79
N VAL A 247 -3.91 -12.92 -1.31
CA VAL A 247 -5.32 -12.85 -0.90
C VAL A 247 -5.47 -11.96 0.33
N VAL A 248 -4.60 -12.11 1.34
CA VAL A 248 -4.58 -11.25 2.53
C VAL A 248 -4.39 -9.77 2.15
N VAL A 249 -3.45 -9.48 1.26
CA VAL A 249 -3.22 -8.10 0.76
C VAL A 249 -4.42 -7.58 -0.04
N ALA A 250 -5.07 -8.43 -0.84
CA ALA A 250 -6.26 -8.04 -1.60
C ALA A 250 -7.47 -7.73 -0.70
N VAL A 251 -7.64 -8.45 0.41
CA VAL A 251 -8.67 -8.14 1.42
C VAL A 251 -8.33 -6.83 2.13
N ALA A 252 -7.07 -6.62 2.50
CA ALA A 252 -6.63 -5.36 3.10
C ALA A 252 -6.84 -4.16 2.15
N ARG A 253 -6.60 -4.33 0.84
CA ARG A 253 -6.97 -3.36 -0.19
C ARG A 253 -8.47 -3.07 -0.16
N CYS A 254 -9.30 -4.11 -0.23
CA CYS A 254 -10.75 -3.98 -0.19
C CYS A 254 -11.22 -3.18 1.05
N TYR A 255 -10.64 -3.44 2.22
CA TYR A 255 -10.96 -2.74 3.45
C TYR A 255 -10.49 -1.28 3.47
N ALA A 256 -9.29 -0.98 2.97
CA ALA A 256 -8.80 0.39 2.88
C ALA A 256 -9.59 1.23 1.86
N ASP A 257 -9.99 0.61 0.74
CA ASP A 257 -10.66 1.32 -0.34
C ASP A 257 -12.18 1.46 -0.12
N LEU A 258 -12.83 0.50 0.53
CA LEU A 258 -14.30 0.48 0.69
C LEU A 258 -14.77 0.57 2.14
N GLY A 259 -13.98 0.06 3.08
CA GLY A 259 -14.39 -0.15 4.45
C GLY A 259 -14.31 1.08 5.34
N THR A 260 -14.76 0.91 6.60
CA THR A 260 -14.50 1.84 7.70
C THR A 260 -13.15 1.57 8.34
N THR A 261 -12.71 2.47 9.22
CA THR A 261 -11.47 2.31 10.00
C THR A 261 -11.45 1.04 10.84
N GLU A 262 -12.61 0.52 11.26
CA GLU A 262 -12.71 -0.74 12.00
C GLU A 262 -12.30 -1.96 11.16
N TYR A 263 -12.70 -1.99 9.88
CA TYR A 263 -12.28 -3.06 8.96
C TYR A 263 -10.78 -2.97 8.67
N VAL A 264 -10.24 -1.77 8.49
CA VAL A 264 -8.79 -1.57 8.32
C VAL A 264 -8.02 -2.09 9.53
N LYS A 265 -8.46 -1.77 10.76
CA LYS A 265 -7.88 -2.31 12.01
C LYS A 265 -7.87 -3.84 12.06
N ALA A 266 -8.90 -4.49 11.52
CA ALA A 266 -8.98 -5.95 11.46
C ALA A 266 -7.91 -6.55 10.53
N ALA A 267 -7.54 -5.86 9.44
CA ALA A 267 -6.50 -6.30 8.50
C ALA A 267 -5.07 -6.08 9.01
N VAL A 268 -4.84 -5.18 9.98
CA VAL A 268 -3.49 -4.85 10.48
C VAL A 268 -2.75 -6.08 11.01
N GLY A 269 -3.39 -6.90 11.85
CA GLY A 269 -2.75 -8.09 12.42
C GLY A 269 -2.31 -9.12 11.36
N PRO A 270 -3.21 -9.54 10.46
CA PRO A 270 -2.88 -10.39 9.31
C PRO A 270 -1.77 -9.84 8.42
N LEU A 271 -1.77 -8.53 8.11
CA LEU A 271 -0.70 -7.91 7.33
C LEU A 271 0.66 -8.00 8.02
N VAL A 272 0.71 -7.73 9.33
CA VAL A 272 1.93 -7.89 10.13
C VAL A 272 2.37 -9.35 10.17
N ALA A 273 1.43 -10.31 10.15
CA ALA A 273 1.77 -11.72 10.13
C ALA A 273 2.52 -12.15 8.86
N LEU A 274 2.30 -11.47 7.72
CA LEU A 274 3.05 -11.71 6.47
C LEU A 274 4.55 -11.44 6.62
N LEU A 275 4.98 -10.64 7.63
CA LEU A 275 6.38 -10.39 7.92
C LEU A 275 7.15 -11.63 8.44
N ARG A 276 6.43 -12.73 8.72
CA ARG A 276 7.02 -14.04 9.04
C ARG A 276 7.31 -14.90 7.81
N GLY A 277 6.86 -14.49 6.62
CA GLY A 277 7.09 -15.21 5.37
C GLY A 277 8.51 -15.03 4.81
N ALA A 278 8.71 -15.47 3.57
CA ALA A 278 9.96 -15.26 2.83
C ALA A 278 10.25 -13.77 2.58
N GLN A 279 11.53 -13.44 2.32
CA GLN A 279 12.03 -12.07 2.27
C GLN A 279 11.34 -11.18 1.22
N ASP A 280 11.00 -11.75 0.07
CA ASP A 280 10.22 -11.14 -1.00
C ASP A 280 8.80 -10.77 -0.53
N ILE A 281 8.12 -11.69 0.17
CA ILE A 281 6.80 -11.46 0.76
C ILE A 281 6.89 -10.38 1.84
N GLN A 282 7.94 -10.39 2.67
CA GLN A 282 8.15 -9.36 3.70
C GLN A 282 8.26 -7.96 3.07
N GLN A 283 9.05 -7.82 2.00
CA GLN A 283 9.23 -6.55 1.30
C GLN A 283 7.89 -6.04 0.73
N ILE A 284 7.14 -6.89 0.02
CA ILE A 284 5.84 -6.53 -0.55
C ILE A 284 4.84 -6.18 0.56
N ALA A 285 4.80 -6.96 1.64
CA ALA A 285 3.95 -6.66 2.79
C ALA A 285 4.28 -5.31 3.43
N LEU A 286 5.57 -4.97 3.56
CA LEU A 286 6.01 -3.69 4.12
C LEU A 286 5.58 -2.48 3.28
N TYR A 287 5.65 -2.55 1.94
CA TYR A 287 5.11 -1.47 1.10
C TYR A 287 3.62 -1.20 1.37
N ASN A 288 2.84 -2.28 1.52
CA ASN A 288 1.42 -2.19 1.85
C ASN A 288 1.17 -1.66 3.26
N ILE A 289 1.95 -2.13 4.24
CA ILE A 289 1.89 -1.67 5.63
C ILE A 289 2.21 -0.18 5.72
N VAL A 290 3.27 0.30 5.06
CA VAL A 290 3.65 1.72 5.04
C VAL A 290 2.50 2.56 4.47
N SER A 291 1.91 2.14 3.35
CA SER A 291 0.79 2.86 2.74
C SER A 291 -0.43 2.97 3.67
N ILE A 292 -0.76 1.91 4.42
CA ILE A 292 -1.86 1.96 5.40
C ILE A 292 -1.44 2.79 6.63
N CYS A 293 -0.18 2.68 7.06
CA CYS A 293 0.38 3.41 8.19
C CYS A 293 0.38 4.93 7.96
N LEU A 294 0.50 5.41 6.71
CA LEU A 294 0.34 6.83 6.37
C LEU A 294 -1.08 7.34 6.64
N THR A 295 -2.10 6.48 6.56
CA THR A 295 -3.49 6.84 6.86
C THR A 295 -3.90 6.57 8.30
N GLU A 296 -3.44 5.47 8.90
CA GLU A 296 -3.84 5.02 10.23
C GLU A 296 -2.65 4.48 11.05
N PRO A 297 -1.71 5.35 11.47
CA PRO A 297 -0.48 4.93 12.15
C PRO A 297 -0.72 4.33 13.54
N ALA A 298 -1.72 4.82 14.27
CA ALA A 298 -2.01 4.38 15.66
C ALA A 298 -2.31 2.87 15.76
N SER A 299 -2.89 2.27 14.72
CA SER A 299 -3.30 0.86 14.72
C SER A 299 -2.12 -0.12 14.66
N PHE A 300 -0.94 0.35 14.23
CA PHE A 300 0.29 -0.44 14.16
C PHE A 300 1.14 -0.41 15.44
N VAL A 301 0.86 0.49 16.39
CA VAL A 301 1.67 0.70 17.61
C VAL A 301 1.81 -0.58 18.45
N LYS A 302 0.74 -1.38 18.55
CA LYS A 302 0.76 -2.68 19.26
C LYS A 302 1.74 -3.71 18.67
N TYR A 303 2.15 -3.52 17.41
CA TYR A 303 3.04 -4.42 16.68
C TYR A 303 4.44 -3.85 16.48
N ALA A 304 4.82 -2.77 17.20
CA ALA A 304 6.10 -2.08 17.03
C ALA A 304 7.32 -3.03 17.04
N SER A 305 7.31 -4.07 17.88
CA SER A 305 8.39 -5.06 17.96
C SER A 305 8.64 -5.85 16.68
N HIS A 306 7.60 -6.07 15.85
CA HIS A 306 7.74 -6.77 14.57
C HIS A 306 8.45 -5.95 13.50
N PHE A 307 8.53 -4.63 13.68
CA PHE A 307 9.21 -3.72 12.77
C PHE A 307 10.65 -3.42 13.19
N LEU A 308 11.15 -4.02 14.27
CA LEU A 308 12.57 -3.95 14.60
C LEU A 308 13.40 -4.63 13.52
N VAL A 309 14.55 -4.04 13.22
CA VAL A 309 15.45 -4.50 12.16
C VAL A 309 16.24 -5.70 12.69
N ARG A 310 16.33 -6.75 11.87
CA ARG A 310 17.09 -7.96 12.15
C ARG A 310 18.36 -7.99 11.30
N ALA A 311 19.38 -8.69 11.77
CA ALA A 311 20.63 -8.86 11.01
C ALA A 311 20.44 -9.56 9.64
N THR A 312 19.39 -10.37 9.50
CA THR A 312 19.05 -11.07 8.25
C THR A 312 18.24 -10.22 7.27
N ASP A 313 17.83 -9.01 7.63
CA ASP A 313 17.01 -8.17 6.76
C ASP A 313 17.87 -7.53 5.65
N SER A 314 17.41 -7.57 4.39
CA SER A 314 18.04 -6.82 3.30
C SER A 314 17.80 -5.31 3.37
N ALA A 315 18.61 -4.56 2.62
CA ALA A 315 18.46 -3.12 2.35
C ALA A 315 17.01 -2.65 2.26
N ALA A 316 16.26 -3.16 1.29
CA ALA A 316 14.89 -2.74 1.04
C ALA A 316 13.91 -3.04 2.21
N VAL A 317 14.18 -4.07 3.01
CA VAL A 317 13.33 -4.47 4.14
C VAL A 317 13.57 -3.57 5.33
N TRP A 318 14.84 -3.34 5.71
CA TRP A 318 15.12 -2.48 6.86
C TRP A 318 14.82 -1.01 6.57
N GLU A 319 14.96 -0.52 5.33
CA GLU A 319 14.54 0.84 4.95
C GLU A 319 13.06 1.08 5.24
N LEU A 320 12.20 0.15 4.80
CA LEU A 320 10.76 0.23 5.04
C LEU A 320 10.41 0.03 6.52
N LYS A 321 11.09 -0.87 7.23
CA LYS A 321 10.90 -1.06 8.68
C LYS A 321 11.22 0.23 9.45
N LEU A 322 12.36 0.86 9.19
CA LEU A 322 12.73 2.14 9.80
C LEU A 322 11.69 3.22 9.48
N GLU A 323 11.15 3.24 8.26
CA GLU A 323 10.07 4.15 7.90
C GLU A 323 8.80 3.91 8.73
N VAL A 324 8.34 2.65 8.84
CA VAL A 324 7.18 2.31 9.70
C VAL A 324 7.42 2.75 11.14
N LEU A 325 8.60 2.48 11.70
CA LEU A 325 8.97 2.89 13.06
C LEU A 325 8.86 4.41 13.24
N THR A 326 9.28 5.21 12.26
CA THR A 326 9.15 6.67 12.32
C THR A 326 7.70 7.16 12.23
N LEU A 327 6.84 6.47 11.47
CA LEU A 327 5.42 6.82 11.31
C LEU A 327 4.61 6.49 12.57
N ILE A 328 4.89 5.37 13.24
CA ILE A 328 4.19 4.98 14.48
C ILE A 328 4.71 5.72 15.72
N PHE A 329 5.91 6.32 15.64
CA PHE A 329 6.60 6.94 16.77
C PHE A 329 5.76 7.97 17.53
N PRO A 330 5.08 8.94 16.88
CA PRO A 330 4.32 9.98 17.60
C PRO A 330 3.19 9.42 18.46
N HIS A 331 2.55 8.35 17.96
CA HIS A 331 1.41 7.68 18.59
C HIS A 331 1.81 6.62 19.61
N SER A 332 3.11 6.36 19.77
CA SER A 332 3.62 5.30 20.64
C SER A 332 3.73 5.75 22.11
N PRO A 333 3.55 4.84 23.08
CA PRO A 333 3.82 5.13 24.49
C PRO A 333 5.31 5.35 24.76
N LEU A 334 5.65 5.97 25.89
CA LEU A 334 7.01 6.35 26.29
C LEU A 334 8.04 5.18 26.27
N HIS A 335 7.62 3.98 26.68
CA HIS A 335 8.47 2.78 26.64
C HIS A 335 8.84 2.41 25.20
N THR A 336 7.84 2.33 24.30
CA THR A 336 8.06 2.03 22.88
C THR A 336 8.87 3.12 22.18
N LYS A 337 8.61 4.40 22.48
CA LYS A 337 9.46 5.51 21.99
C LYS A 337 10.92 5.33 22.41
N SER A 338 11.16 4.93 23.66
CA SER A 338 12.52 4.69 24.15
C SER A 338 13.18 3.48 23.49
N LEU A 339 12.42 2.41 23.26
CA LEU A 339 12.89 1.23 22.53
C LEU A 339 13.32 1.60 21.10
N ILE A 340 12.46 2.32 20.36
CA ILE A 340 12.76 2.76 18.99
C ILE A 340 14.01 3.65 18.96
N LEU A 341 14.13 4.61 19.87
CA LEU A 341 15.31 5.50 19.91
C LEU A 341 16.60 4.75 20.26
N ASN A 342 16.56 3.78 21.18
CA ASN A 342 17.73 2.98 21.53
C ASN A 342 18.18 2.10 20.35
N GLU A 343 17.22 1.54 19.62
CA GLU A 343 17.48 0.75 18.42
C GLU A 343 18.11 1.60 17.30
N LEU A 344 17.54 2.78 17.03
CA LEU A 344 18.10 3.74 16.07
C LEU A 344 19.49 4.23 16.49
N GLU A 345 19.72 4.45 17.79
CA GLU A 345 21.03 4.80 18.32
C GLU A 345 22.05 3.67 18.09
N HIS A 346 21.66 2.41 18.32
CA HIS A 346 22.51 1.26 18.05
C HIS A 346 22.91 1.19 16.56
N PHE A 347 21.95 1.30 15.64
CA PHE A 347 22.24 1.27 14.21
C PHE A 347 23.01 2.49 13.71
N SER A 348 22.89 3.64 14.35
CA SER A 348 23.70 4.83 14.02
C SER A 348 25.20 4.63 14.27
N ARG A 349 25.59 3.64 15.09
CA ARG A 349 27.00 3.28 15.38
C ARG A 349 27.47 2.02 14.62
N GLY A 350 26.64 1.50 13.71
CA GLY A 350 26.95 0.31 12.93
C GLY A 350 28.03 0.54 11.86
N SER A 351 28.47 -0.54 11.22
CA SER A 351 29.45 -0.50 10.13
C SER A 351 28.83 -0.19 8.75
N ASN A 352 27.54 -0.52 8.55
CA ASN A 352 26.86 -0.31 7.29
C ASN A 352 26.45 1.17 7.12
N LYS A 353 27.20 1.90 6.29
CA LYS A 353 26.99 3.33 6.00
C LYS A 353 25.58 3.67 5.50
N ALA A 354 24.94 2.78 4.75
CA ALA A 354 23.59 3.01 4.24
C ALA A 354 22.55 2.96 5.37
N LEU A 355 22.64 1.92 6.22
CA LEU A 355 21.77 1.76 7.38
C LEU A 355 21.98 2.89 8.40
N VAL A 356 23.25 3.26 8.66
CA VAL A 356 23.62 4.38 9.53
C VAL A 356 22.98 5.68 9.06
N ARG A 357 23.04 5.97 7.75
CA ARG A 357 22.43 7.17 7.16
C ARG A 357 20.92 7.21 7.38
N GLU A 358 20.22 6.12 7.08
CA GLU A 358 18.77 6.06 7.27
C GLU A 358 18.37 6.05 8.75
N ALA A 359 19.15 5.46 9.65
CA ALA A 359 18.92 5.53 11.09
C ALA A 359 19.02 6.97 11.61
N VAL A 360 20.02 7.74 11.17
CA VAL A 360 20.16 9.16 11.52
C VAL A 360 19.00 10.00 10.98
N ARG A 361 18.58 9.75 9.74
CA ARG A 361 17.39 10.39 9.15
C ARG A 361 16.13 10.03 9.93
N ALA A 362 15.99 8.79 10.36
CA ALA A 362 14.88 8.32 11.18
C ALA A 362 14.85 9.01 12.55
N ILE A 363 15.99 9.17 13.23
CA ILE A 363 16.09 9.94 14.49
C ILE A 363 15.62 11.39 14.26
N GLY A 364 15.99 11.97 13.11
CA GLY A 364 15.53 13.28 12.68
C GLY A 364 14.01 13.37 12.52
N ARG A 365 13.41 12.41 11.80
CA ARG A 365 11.95 12.33 11.62
C ARG A 365 11.23 12.18 12.96
N CYS A 366 11.74 11.34 13.86
CA CYS A 366 11.19 11.18 15.22
C CYS A 366 11.23 12.50 16.01
N ALA A 367 12.33 13.24 15.94
CA ALA A 367 12.47 14.54 16.61
C ALA A 367 11.49 15.60 16.07
N LEU A 368 11.21 15.57 14.77
CA LEU A 368 10.26 16.49 14.14
C LEU A 368 8.81 16.19 14.47
N ALA A 369 8.49 14.91 14.60
CA ALA A 369 7.13 14.43 14.77
C ALA A 369 6.65 14.50 16.23
N ASP A 370 7.56 14.39 17.21
CA ASP A 370 7.25 14.56 18.63
C ASP A 370 8.20 15.55 19.33
N PRO A 371 7.76 16.82 19.53
CA PRO A 371 8.56 17.86 20.19
C PRO A 371 9.04 17.48 21.61
N ALA A 372 8.30 16.63 22.34
CA ALA A 372 8.68 16.26 23.70
C ALA A 372 9.97 15.42 23.74
N THR A 373 10.23 14.63 22.71
CA THR A 373 11.44 13.80 22.60
C THR A 373 12.57 14.46 21.81
N ALA A 374 12.29 15.57 21.14
CA ALA A 374 13.27 16.31 20.34
C ALA A 374 14.58 16.64 21.08
N PRO A 375 14.59 17.04 22.37
CA PRO A 375 15.85 17.28 23.10
C PRO A 375 16.70 16.02 23.29
N ARG A 376 16.08 14.84 23.41
CA ARG A 376 16.81 13.57 23.50
C ARG A 376 17.41 13.21 22.14
N CYS A 377 16.63 13.28 21.07
CA CYS A 377 17.12 13.04 19.71
C CYS A 377 18.25 14.00 19.32
N MET A 378 18.12 15.28 19.69
CA MET A 378 19.17 16.29 19.47
C MET A 378 20.47 15.92 20.18
N ARG A 379 20.41 15.45 21.44
CA ARG A 379 21.62 14.98 22.16
C ARG A 379 22.28 13.79 21.45
N LEU A 380 21.48 12.85 20.94
CA LEU A 380 22.00 11.71 20.18
C LEU A 380 22.71 12.17 18.91
N LEU A 381 22.06 13.03 18.10
CA LEU A 381 22.62 13.56 16.86
C LEU A 381 23.90 14.38 17.11
N LEU A 382 23.95 15.20 18.16
CA LEU A 382 25.14 15.97 18.53
C LEU A 382 26.32 15.06 18.93
N GLY A 383 26.05 13.91 19.55
CA GLY A 383 27.08 12.93 19.87
C GLY A 383 27.72 12.28 18.64
N GLN A 384 27.04 12.28 17.49
CA GLN A 384 27.53 11.68 16.24
C GLN A 384 28.40 12.64 15.41
N ILE A 385 28.42 13.94 15.70
CA ILE A 385 29.19 14.94 14.95
C ILE A 385 30.70 14.76 15.13
N THR A 386 31.13 14.30 16.31
CA THR A 386 32.54 14.05 16.61
C THR A 386 33.00 12.67 16.12
N SER A 387 32.17 11.94 15.39
CA SER A 387 32.56 10.66 14.81
C SER A 387 33.62 10.85 13.72
N LEU A 388 34.48 9.84 13.55
CA LEU A 388 35.54 9.84 12.52
C LEU A 388 34.96 9.73 11.10
N ASP A 389 33.73 9.25 10.96
CA ASP A 389 33.06 9.15 9.66
C ASP A 389 32.44 10.50 9.27
N GLY A 390 33.14 11.20 8.39
CA GLY A 390 32.69 12.49 7.84
C GLY A 390 31.31 12.44 7.20
N THR A 391 30.90 11.29 6.65
CA THR A 391 29.58 11.14 6.01
C THR A 391 28.44 11.10 7.03
N LEU A 392 28.66 10.46 8.17
CA LEU A 392 27.74 10.44 9.30
C LEU A 392 27.58 11.84 9.89
N ALA A 393 28.69 12.54 10.12
CA ALA A 393 28.68 13.91 10.63
C ALA A 393 27.90 14.86 9.72
N ALA A 394 28.08 14.76 8.39
CA ALA A 394 27.37 15.58 7.41
C ALA A 394 25.84 15.32 7.39
N GLU A 395 25.41 14.06 7.46
CA GLU A 395 23.99 13.69 7.49
C GLU A 395 23.34 14.11 8.82
N SER A 396 24.00 13.88 9.96
CA SER A 396 23.54 14.36 11.27
C SER A 396 23.40 15.88 11.29
N LEU A 397 24.35 16.62 10.71
CA LEU A 397 24.26 18.08 10.60
C LEU A 397 23.14 18.55 9.69
N THR A 398 22.83 17.81 8.63
CA THR A 398 21.69 18.11 7.76
C THR A 398 20.37 18.00 8.52
N VAL A 399 20.22 16.96 9.35
CA VAL A 399 19.06 16.78 10.23
C VAL A 399 19.00 17.84 11.32
N ILE A 400 20.11 18.12 12.01
CA ILE A 400 20.20 19.15 13.05
C ILE A 400 19.86 20.53 12.47
N ARG A 401 20.38 20.85 11.29
CA ARG A 401 20.05 22.08 10.58
C ARG A 401 18.55 22.23 10.39
N HIS A 402 17.88 21.17 9.97
CA HIS A 402 16.43 21.18 9.77
C HIS A 402 15.66 21.39 11.09
N LEU A 403 16.07 20.72 12.18
CA LEU A 403 15.48 20.92 13.51
C LEU A 403 15.66 22.38 13.99
N ILE A 404 16.85 22.94 13.81
CA ILE A 404 17.18 24.32 14.19
C ILE A 404 16.35 25.34 13.39
N GLN A 405 16.12 25.11 12.10
CA GLN A 405 15.31 26.01 11.26
C GLN A 405 13.83 26.03 11.66
N LYS A 406 13.32 24.95 12.25
CA LYS A 406 11.93 24.85 12.72
C LYS A 406 11.70 25.63 14.01
N ASP A 407 12.68 25.61 14.91
CA ASP A 407 12.65 26.35 16.18
C ASP A 407 14.02 27.05 16.45
N PRO A 408 14.24 28.23 15.85
CA PRO A 408 15.51 28.95 15.96
C PRO A 408 15.85 29.36 17.40
N ASP A 409 14.88 29.87 18.13
CA ASP A 409 15.10 30.49 19.44
C ASP A 409 15.46 29.44 20.51
N ALA A 410 14.81 28.27 20.48
CA ALA A 410 15.10 27.19 21.42
C ALA A 410 16.48 26.54 21.22
N HIS A 411 17.07 26.68 20.04
CA HIS A 411 18.29 25.96 19.66
C HIS A 411 19.56 26.83 19.57
N MET A 412 19.52 28.08 20.01
CA MET A 412 20.70 28.96 20.04
C MET A 412 21.88 28.34 20.80
N GLY A 413 21.63 27.72 21.96
CA GLY A 413 22.68 27.03 22.74
C GLY A 413 23.34 25.87 21.99
N THR A 414 22.60 25.22 21.09
CA THR A 414 23.12 24.15 20.22
C THR A 414 24.07 24.72 19.17
N VAL A 415 23.71 25.86 18.55
CA VAL A 415 24.57 26.56 17.57
C VAL A 415 25.91 26.95 18.20
N VAL A 416 25.91 27.45 19.44
CA VAL A 416 27.14 27.76 20.17
C VAL A 416 28.01 26.51 20.36
N ARG A 417 27.42 25.37 20.70
CA ARG A 417 28.14 24.11 20.86
C ARG A 417 28.74 23.61 19.54
N LEU A 418 28.00 23.75 18.44
CA LEU A 418 28.50 23.42 17.09
C LEU A 418 29.67 24.31 16.68
N ALA A 419 29.59 25.62 16.96
CA ALA A 419 30.67 26.56 16.68
C ALA A 419 31.94 26.22 17.46
N LYS A 420 31.83 25.79 18.72
CA LYS A 420 32.99 25.34 19.54
C LYS A 420 33.64 24.06 19.01
N ASN A 421 32.85 23.19 18.38
CA ASN A 421 33.32 21.93 17.80
C ASN A 421 33.66 22.07 16.30
N LEU A 422 33.77 23.28 15.77
CA LEU A 422 34.06 23.49 14.35
C LEU A 422 35.45 22.96 13.96
N ASP A 423 36.43 23.02 14.87
CA ASP A 423 37.80 22.56 14.59
C ASP A 423 37.90 21.03 14.50
N SER A 424 36.98 20.28 15.11
CA SER A 424 36.95 18.82 15.02
C SER A 424 36.21 18.29 13.80
N ALA A 425 35.45 19.13 13.09
CA ALA A 425 34.76 18.75 11.86
C ALA A 425 35.75 18.68 10.69
N THR A 426 36.10 17.47 10.27
CA THR A 426 37.01 17.20 9.14
C THR A 426 36.31 17.24 7.79
N ASP A 427 35.03 16.86 7.72
CA ASP A 427 34.29 16.78 6.47
C ASP A 427 33.93 18.18 5.90
N PRO A 428 34.25 18.47 4.63
CA PRO A 428 33.95 19.75 3.98
C PRO A 428 32.48 20.19 4.03
N GLN A 429 31.53 19.27 3.88
CA GLN A 429 30.09 19.59 3.87
C GLN A 429 29.57 19.83 5.29
N ALA A 430 30.03 19.04 6.26
CA ALA A 430 29.79 19.25 7.67
C ALA A 430 30.29 20.64 8.12
N ARG A 431 31.54 20.99 7.81
CA ARG A 431 32.13 22.31 8.09
C ARG A 431 31.29 23.43 7.48
N ALA A 432 30.97 23.32 6.19
CA ALA A 432 30.16 24.31 5.48
C ALA A 432 28.78 24.49 6.14
N THR A 433 28.15 23.42 6.60
CA THR A 433 26.84 23.46 7.26
C THR A 433 26.89 24.15 8.62
N ILE A 434 27.93 23.90 9.43
CA ILE A 434 28.13 24.59 10.72
C ILE A 434 28.35 26.09 10.48
N ILE A 435 29.21 26.46 9.53
CA ILE A 435 29.49 27.87 9.19
C ILE A 435 28.21 28.57 8.72
N TRP A 436 27.42 27.89 7.90
CA TRP A 436 26.13 28.39 7.45
C TRP A 436 25.16 28.63 8.61
N LEU A 437 25.06 27.68 9.55
CA LEU A 437 24.23 27.80 10.75
C LEU A 437 24.66 29.03 11.57
N VAL A 438 25.94 29.16 11.89
CA VAL A 438 26.46 30.34 12.62
C VAL A 438 26.07 31.66 11.93
N GLY A 439 26.10 31.68 10.59
CA GLY A 439 25.71 32.86 9.81
C GLY A 439 24.22 33.17 9.81
N GLU A 440 23.34 32.17 9.90
CA GLU A 440 21.89 32.39 10.06
C GLU A 440 21.55 33.02 11.41
N PHE A 441 22.29 32.64 12.47
CA PHE A 441 22.08 33.11 13.84
C PHE A 441 22.92 34.34 14.22
N ALA A 442 23.60 34.96 13.26
CA ALA A 442 24.48 36.11 13.49
C ALA A 442 23.75 37.40 13.91
N GLY A 443 22.42 37.39 14.05
CA GLY A 443 21.60 38.56 14.41
C GLY A 443 20.89 38.49 15.77
N ILE A 444 20.73 37.30 16.36
CA ILE A 444 19.77 37.04 17.44
C ILE A 444 20.31 37.41 18.84
N GLY A 445 21.62 37.66 18.98
CA GLY A 445 22.29 37.92 20.27
C GLY A 445 22.76 39.35 20.57
N GLY A 446 22.35 40.35 19.78
CA GLY A 446 22.82 41.73 19.98
C GLY A 446 24.35 41.87 19.83
N GLU A 447 25.02 42.63 20.70
CA GLU A 447 26.48 42.87 20.62
C GLU A 447 27.34 41.62 20.89
N ASN A 448 26.83 40.64 21.64
CA ASN A 448 27.54 39.40 21.98
C ASN A 448 27.42 38.33 20.89
N ASN A 449 27.80 38.70 19.67
CA ASN A 449 27.68 37.83 18.50
C ASN A 449 28.91 36.92 18.33
N ILE A 450 28.73 35.64 18.66
CA ILE A 450 29.70 34.56 18.44
C ILE A 450 30.15 34.47 16.97
N ALA A 451 29.30 34.88 16.03
CA ALA A 451 29.57 34.83 14.59
C ALA A 451 30.82 35.63 14.18
N ALA A 452 31.08 36.79 14.81
CA ALA A 452 32.26 37.59 14.50
C ALA A 452 33.56 36.93 14.97
N ASP A 453 33.52 36.25 16.13
CA ASP A 453 34.66 35.49 16.65
C ASP A 453 34.95 34.24 15.82
N VAL A 454 33.91 33.50 15.44
CA VAL A 454 34.04 32.34 14.55
C VAL A 454 34.62 32.76 13.20
N LEU A 455 34.14 33.87 12.62
CA LEU A 455 34.69 34.43 11.38
C LEU A 455 36.18 34.76 11.53
N ARG A 456 36.58 35.39 12.64
CA ARG A 456 37.98 35.73 12.92
C ARG A 456 38.87 34.48 13.00
N ILE A 457 38.39 33.38 13.57
CA ILE A 457 39.13 32.10 13.64
C ILE A 457 39.26 31.49 12.23
N LEU A 458 38.16 31.40 11.49
CA LEU A 458 38.12 30.83 10.14
C LEU A 458 39.02 31.57 9.15
N LEU A 459 39.14 32.90 9.29
CA LEU A 459 39.98 33.70 8.40
C LEU A 459 41.49 33.48 8.58
N LYS A 460 41.93 32.90 9.71
CA LYS A 460 43.34 32.53 9.90
C LYS A 460 43.74 31.34 9.04
N GLY A 461 42.84 30.38 8.86
CA GLY A 461 43.04 29.16 8.07
C GLY A 461 42.38 29.20 6.69
N PHE A 462 41.98 30.37 6.18
CA PHE A 462 41.15 30.49 4.98
C PHE A 462 41.75 29.78 3.76
N THR A 463 43.08 29.76 3.61
CA THR A 463 43.76 29.11 2.47
C THR A 463 43.56 27.61 2.44
N ASP A 464 43.51 26.98 3.62
CA ASP A 464 43.53 25.53 3.80
C ASP A 464 42.11 24.93 3.76
N GLU A 465 41.09 25.78 3.76
CA GLU A 465 39.69 25.38 3.71
C GLU A 465 39.26 24.88 2.32
N SER A 466 38.31 23.94 2.32
CA SER A 466 37.64 23.47 1.10
C SER A 466 36.84 24.58 0.41
N GLU A 467 36.62 24.46 -0.90
CA GLU A 467 35.87 25.45 -1.67
C GLU A 467 34.44 25.66 -1.15
N VAL A 468 33.78 24.57 -0.72
CA VAL A 468 32.41 24.62 -0.18
C VAL A 468 32.37 25.39 1.15
N ALA A 469 33.36 25.17 2.03
CA ALA A 469 33.49 25.91 3.28
C ALA A 469 33.82 27.38 3.02
N LYS A 470 34.78 27.69 2.13
CA LYS A 470 35.12 29.06 1.70
C LYS A 470 33.89 29.84 1.24
N ARG A 471 33.00 29.22 0.45
CA ARG A 471 31.76 29.86 -0.03
C ARG A 471 30.84 30.26 1.14
N GLN A 472 30.77 29.43 2.19
CA GLN A 472 30.00 29.75 3.39
C GLN A 472 30.68 30.78 4.28
N ILE A 473 32.02 30.80 4.37
CA ILE A 473 32.79 31.82 5.10
C ILE A 473 32.52 33.21 4.52
N VAL A 474 32.55 33.34 3.20
CA VAL A 474 32.27 34.62 2.52
C VAL A 474 30.82 35.07 2.76
N LEU A 475 29.86 34.14 2.76
CA LEU A 475 28.47 34.44 3.10
C LEU A 475 28.32 34.87 4.57
N LEU A 476 28.97 34.18 5.50
CA LEU A 476 29.02 34.54 6.92
C LEU A 476 29.57 35.96 7.10
N ALA A 477 30.68 36.28 6.44
CA ALA A 477 31.29 37.62 6.50
C ALA A 477 30.34 38.71 6.01
N ALA A 478 29.64 38.46 4.90
CA ALA A 478 28.66 39.40 4.36
C ALA A 478 27.48 39.63 5.33
N LYS A 479 26.96 38.56 5.94
CA LYS A 479 25.86 38.66 6.93
C LYS A 479 26.27 39.39 8.20
N VAL A 480 27.44 39.08 8.77
CA VAL A 480 27.96 39.73 9.98
C VAL A 480 28.18 41.22 9.73
N TYR A 481 28.75 41.59 8.57
CA TYR A 481 28.92 42.99 8.19
C TYR A 481 27.57 43.69 7.97
N LEU A 482 26.59 43.04 7.33
CA LEU A 482 25.26 43.59 7.14
C LEU A 482 24.54 43.87 8.47
N HIS A 483 24.61 42.96 9.44
CA HIS A 483 24.06 43.21 10.78
C HIS A 483 24.71 44.41 11.46
N HIS A 484 26.02 44.62 11.27
CA HIS A 484 26.71 45.81 11.77
C HIS A 484 26.25 47.10 11.09
N VAL A 485 26.11 47.09 9.76
CA VAL A 485 25.60 48.24 8.97
C VAL A 485 24.16 48.58 9.34
N ASN A 486 23.29 47.57 9.51
CA ASN A 486 21.90 47.78 9.91
C ASN A 486 21.81 48.42 11.29
N ARG A 487 22.61 47.97 12.27
CA ARG A 487 22.66 48.58 13.62
C ARG A 487 23.15 50.04 13.59
N GLN A 488 24.17 50.35 12.79
CA GLN A 488 24.61 51.73 12.63
C GLN A 488 23.53 52.60 12.00
N THR A 489 22.80 52.06 11.01
CA THR A 489 21.69 52.76 10.36
C THR A 489 20.52 52.98 11.32
N GLU A 490 20.19 51.99 12.15
CA GLU A 490 19.18 52.07 13.21
C GLU A 490 19.57 53.12 14.28
N ALA A 491 20.82 53.11 14.75
CA ALA A 491 21.32 54.09 15.73
C ALA A 491 21.29 55.54 15.20
N VAL A 492 21.56 55.74 13.90
CA VAL A 492 21.44 57.06 13.24
C VAL A 492 19.97 57.47 13.05
N GLN A 493 19.05 56.52 12.91
CA GLN A 493 17.61 56.81 12.84
C GLN A 493 17.02 57.11 14.22
N GLU A 494 17.48 56.45 15.27
CA GLU A 494 17.07 56.71 16.65
C GLU A 494 17.56 58.07 17.15
N SER A 495 18.82 58.44 16.87
CA SER A 495 19.34 59.77 17.21
C SER A 495 18.61 60.91 16.48
N ASN A 496 18.17 60.67 15.24
CA ASN A 496 17.34 61.62 14.49
C ASN A 496 15.87 61.68 14.98
N LYS A 497 15.37 60.63 15.66
CA LYS A 497 14.02 60.63 16.27
C LYS A 497 14.00 61.33 17.62
N GLU A 498 15.05 61.20 18.44
CA GLU A 498 15.16 61.88 19.73
C GLU A 498 15.40 63.40 19.60
N GLY A 499 15.94 63.87 18.46
CA GLY A 499 16.10 65.29 18.14
C GLY A 499 14.81 66.06 17.80
N LEU A 500 13.63 65.42 17.85
CA LEU A 500 12.33 66.05 17.55
C LEU A 500 11.57 66.57 18.79
N GLU A 501 12.05 66.32 20.02
CA GLU A 501 11.42 66.83 21.25
C GLU A 501 12.26 67.85 22.05
N GLY A 502 13.46 68.22 21.59
CA GLY A 502 14.29 69.22 22.28
C GLY A 502 15.16 70.03 21.32
N ASP A 503 15.11 71.35 21.47
CA ASP A 503 15.87 72.36 20.73
C ASP A 503 17.39 72.06 20.79
N ALA A 504 17.91 71.37 19.77
CA ALA A 504 19.31 70.97 19.62
C ALA A 504 19.75 71.19 18.15
N PRO A 505 21.04 71.52 17.91
CA PRO A 505 21.55 71.98 16.61
C PRO A 505 21.40 70.93 15.49
N PRO A 506 21.47 71.35 14.20
CA PRO A 506 21.12 70.51 13.05
C PRO A 506 21.90 69.19 13.02
N PRO A 507 21.33 68.13 12.41
CA PRO A 507 21.93 66.80 12.40
C PRO A 507 23.34 66.89 11.82
N SER A 508 24.32 66.47 12.62
CA SER A 508 25.67 66.22 12.11
C SER A 508 25.59 65.19 10.98
N PRO A 509 26.42 65.33 9.93
CA PRO A 509 26.47 64.32 8.88
C PRO A 509 26.69 62.94 9.50
N PRO A 510 26.09 61.87 8.94
CA PRO A 510 26.25 60.53 9.46
C PRO A 510 27.75 60.28 9.70
N PRO A 511 28.15 59.75 10.87
CA PRO A 511 29.56 59.48 11.11
C PRO A 511 30.07 58.65 9.92
N PRO A 512 31.20 59.03 9.30
CA PRO A 512 31.77 58.24 8.23
C PRO A 512 31.90 56.81 8.74
N ILE A 513 31.57 55.81 7.90
CA ILE A 513 31.79 54.40 8.19
C ILE A 513 33.21 54.29 8.72
N THR A 514 33.37 54.17 10.04
CA THR A 514 34.70 54.16 10.62
C THR A 514 35.26 52.79 10.28
N ASP A 515 36.19 52.76 9.33
CA ASP A 515 37.02 51.60 8.96
C ASP A 515 37.79 50.99 10.15
N GLU A 516 37.64 51.58 11.35
CA GLU A 516 38.24 51.13 12.58
C GLU A 516 37.46 50.01 13.29
N HIS A 517 36.17 49.82 13.03
CA HIS A 517 35.41 48.78 13.71
C HIS A 517 35.95 47.38 13.33
N PRO A 518 36.18 46.46 14.31
CA PRO A 518 36.78 45.15 14.03
C PRO A 518 36.04 44.35 12.94
N VAL A 519 34.71 44.43 12.89
CA VAL A 519 33.88 43.75 11.88
C VAL A 519 34.11 44.29 10.47
N ALA A 520 34.26 45.61 10.31
CA ALA A 520 34.56 46.22 9.02
C ALA A 520 35.96 45.83 8.52
N ARG A 521 36.93 45.74 9.43
CA ARG A 521 38.28 45.23 9.12
C ARG A 521 38.26 43.77 8.69
N LEU A 522 37.50 42.92 9.38
CA LEU A 522 37.34 41.50 9.01
C LEU A 522 36.72 41.37 7.60
N TRP A 523 35.70 42.17 7.28
CA TRP A 523 35.10 42.19 5.94
C TRP A 523 36.10 42.59 4.84
N ASN A 524 36.84 43.69 5.06
CA ASN A 524 37.88 44.13 4.14
C ASN A 524 38.98 43.08 3.95
N TYR A 525 39.35 42.37 5.02
CA TYR A 525 40.30 41.26 4.96
C TYR A 525 39.77 40.08 4.15
N VAL A 526 38.50 39.69 4.32
CA VAL A 526 37.85 38.63 3.50
C VAL A 526 37.91 38.99 2.01
N LEU A 527 37.56 40.23 1.64
CA LEU A 527 37.59 40.68 0.26
C LEU A 527 39.00 40.61 -0.35
N LEU A 528 40.03 40.90 0.46
CA LEU A 528 41.42 40.82 0.03
C LEU A 528 41.87 39.37 -0.19
N LEU A 529 41.52 38.46 0.73
CA LEU A 529 41.81 37.04 0.59
C LEU A 529 41.13 36.43 -0.64
N VAL A 530 39.82 36.68 -0.82
CA VAL A 530 39.05 36.11 -1.93
C VAL A 530 39.51 36.66 -3.28
N ARG A 531 39.98 37.91 -3.35
CA ARG A 531 40.47 38.53 -4.59
C ARG A 531 41.58 37.70 -5.26
N TYR A 532 42.42 37.04 -4.46
CA TYR A 532 43.54 36.23 -4.91
C TYR A 532 43.28 34.72 -4.82
N ASP A 533 42.06 34.30 -4.49
CA ASP A 533 41.69 32.88 -4.48
C ASP A 533 41.59 32.32 -5.91
N THR A 534 41.87 31.04 -6.07
CA THR A 534 41.90 30.36 -7.37
C THR A 534 40.49 30.20 -7.96
N SER A 535 39.46 30.03 -7.14
CA SER A 535 38.08 29.82 -7.60
C SER A 535 37.49 31.10 -8.19
N TYR A 536 36.93 30.99 -9.40
CA TYR A 536 36.23 32.09 -10.07
C TYR A 536 34.88 32.38 -9.40
N ASP A 537 34.13 31.34 -9.00
CA ASP A 537 32.81 31.47 -8.34
C ASP A 537 32.93 32.25 -7.01
N LEU A 538 33.96 31.97 -6.21
CA LEU A 538 34.23 32.71 -4.97
C LEU A 538 34.49 34.20 -5.21
N ARG A 539 35.31 34.53 -6.23
CA ARG A 539 35.62 35.91 -6.61
C ARG A 539 34.39 36.67 -7.07
N ASP A 540 33.54 36.03 -7.87
CA ASP A 540 32.30 36.65 -8.36
C ASP A 540 31.27 36.84 -7.25
N ARG A 541 31.12 35.86 -6.35
CA ARG A 541 30.26 36.00 -5.16
C ARG A 541 30.71 37.13 -4.25
N ALA A 542 32.02 37.28 -4.01
CA ALA A 542 32.53 38.38 -3.20
C ALA A 542 32.27 39.76 -3.85
N ARG A 543 32.40 39.87 -5.17
CA ARG A 543 32.02 41.09 -5.93
C ARG A 543 30.53 41.38 -5.82
N LEU A 544 29.69 40.35 -5.99
CA LEU A 544 28.25 40.44 -5.85
C LEU A 544 27.85 40.91 -4.45
N TYR A 545 28.37 40.27 -3.39
CA TYR A 545 28.07 40.67 -2.03
C TYR A 545 28.58 42.08 -1.71
N LYS A 546 29.76 42.47 -2.20
CA LYS A 546 30.26 43.84 -2.04
C LYS A 546 29.33 44.86 -2.69
N ALA A 547 28.84 44.59 -3.90
CA ALA A 547 27.89 45.46 -4.59
C ALA A 547 26.54 45.50 -3.85
N LEU A 548 26.05 44.34 -3.39
CA LEU A 548 24.79 44.19 -2.68
C LEU A 548 24.80 44.94 -1.34
N LEU A 549 25.89 44.83 -0.56
CA LEU A 549 26.06 45.52 0.73
C LEU A 549 26.14 47.05 0.58
N GLY A 550 26.42 47.57 -0.62
CA GLY A 550 26.29 49.00 -0.92
C GLY A 550 24.84 49.50 -0.88
N VAL A 551 23.86 48.59 -0.93
CA VAL A 551 22.42 48.87 -0.81
C VAL A 551 21.84 48.04 0.35
N PRO A 552 21.92 48.51 1.61
CA PRO A 552 21.65 47.69 2.81
C PRO A 552 20.20 47.17 2.87
N GLN A 553 19.23 47.91 2.34
CA GLN A 553 17.83 47.49 2.28
C GLN A 553 17.63 46.24 1.41
N LEU A 554 18.22 46.23 0.21
CA LEU A 554 18.17 45.09 -0.70
C LEU A 554 18.99 43.91 -0.15
N ALA A 555 20.15 44.19 0.45
CA ALA A 555 20.98 43.18 1.08
C ALA A 555 20.25 42.44 2.21
N THR A 556 19.46 43.16 3.01
CA THR A 556 18.65 42.57 4.10
C THR A 556 17.61 41.59 3.54
N LEU A 557 16.91 41.96 2.47
CA LEU A 557 15.92 41.08 1.83
C LEU A 557 16.53 39.84 1.18
N VAL A 558 17.76 39.91 0.68
CA VAL A 558 18.39 38.79 -0.03
C VAL A 558 19.20 37.89 0.89
N LEU A 559 19.94 38.46 1.85
CA LEU A 559 20.88 37.71 2.70
C LEU A 559 20.30 37.29 4.05
N LEU A 560 19.36 38.07 4.61
CA LEU A 560 18.78 37.84 5.93
C LEU A 560 17.34 37.31 5.88
N ALA A 561 16.76 37.13 4.69
CA ALA A 561 15.45 36.51 4.58
C ALA A 561 15.47 35.06 5.11
N PRO A 562 14.49 34.68 5.96
CA PRO A 562 14.42 33.35 6.51
C PRO A 562 14.22 32.35 5.37
N LYS A 563 15.12 31.37 5.30
CA LYS A 563 15.02 30.32 4.29
C LYS A 563 13.94 29.31 4.69
N PRO A 564 13.12 28.81 3.75
CA PRO A 564 12.15 27.78 4.07
C PRO A 564 12.86 26.54 4.62
N ALA A 565 12.33 25.97 5.70
CA ALA A 565 12.84 24.72 6.24
C ALA A 565 12.67 23.62 5.18
N PRO A 566 13.72 22.84 4.84
CA PRO A 566 13.60 21.77 3.86
C PRO A 566 12.67 20.71 4.42
N GLN A 567 11.47 20.51 3.85
CA GLN A 567 10.60 19.44 4.32
C GLN A 567 11.32 18.11 4.09
N ALA A 568 11.45 17.30 5.14
CA ALA A 568 11.90 15.92 5.04
C ALA A 568 10.69 14.99 5.24
N PRO A 569 9.74 14.95 4.28
CA PRO A 569 8.64 14.00 4.35
C PRO A 569 9.17 12.57 4.35
N SER A 570 8.32 11.62 4.74
CA SER A 570 8.69 10.23 4.60
C SER A 570 8.92 9.92 3.10
N PRO A 571 9.93 9.11 2.74
CA PRO A 571 10.18 8.75 1.34
C PRO A 571 8.95 8.19 0.63
N SER A 572 8.07 7.50 1.37
CA SER A 572 6.81 6.94 0.88
C SER A 572 5.65 7.93 0.76
N GLU A 573 5.79 9.19 1.16
CA GLU A 573 4.70 10.16 1.03
C GLU A 573 4.33 10.39 -0.45
N THR A 574 5.30 10.21 -1.36
CA THR A 574 5.12 10.17 -2.81
C THR A 574 4.22 9.02 -3.29
N ARG A 575 4.09 7.95 -2.49
CA ARG A 575 3.30 6.76 -2.80
C ARG A 575 1.85 6.86 -2.33
N ARG A 576 1.48 7.99 -1.70
CA ARG A 576 0.13 8.22 -1.18
C ARG A 576 -0.90 8.25 -2.31
N GLY A 577 -1.99 7.50 -2.14
CA GLY A 577 -3.09 7.43 -3.11
C GLY A 577 -2.92 6.37 -4.20
N LEU A 578 -1.80 5.65 -4.22
CA LEU A 578 -1.66 4.45 -5.05
C LEU A 578 -2.43 3.28 -4.45
N ALA A 579 -2.99 2.44 -5.31
CA ALA A 579 -3.75 1.26 -4.90
C ALA A 579 -2.85 0.28 -4.15
N LEU A 580 -3.29 -0.14 -2.96
CA LEU A 580 -2.62 -1.18 -2.17
C LEU A 580 -2.38 -2.42 -3.01
N GLY A 581 -1.29 -3.15 -2.82
CA GLY A 581 -0.95 -4.41 -3.51
C GLY A 581 -0.71 -4.28 -5.02
N SER A 582 -0.65 -3.06 -5.56
CA SER A 582 -0.27 -2.82 -6.96
C SER A 582 1.24 -2.74 -7.08
N SER A 583 1.78 -3.15 -8.23
CA SER A 583 3.21 -3.00 -8.55
C SER A 583 3.66 -1.54 -8.54
N SER A 584 2.71 -0.60 -8.69
CA SER A 584 2.97 0.84 -8.63
C SER A 584 3.56 1.27 -7.28
N LEU A 585 3.19 0.62 -6.17
CA LEU A 585 3.75 0.94 -4.85
C LEU A 585 5.25 0.66 -4.77
N VAL A 586 5.72 -0.36 -5.49
CA VAL A 586 7.14 -0.74 -5.55
C VAL A 586 7.88 0.19 -6.50
N LEU A 587 7.35 0.39 -7.71
CA LEU A 587 8.00 1.18 -8.78
C LEU A 587 8.02 2.69 -8.51
N ALA A 588 7.04 3.21 -7.76
CA ALA A 588 6.96 4.64 -7.46
C ALA A 588 8.19 5.17 -6.69
N ALA A 589 8.96 4.28 -6.05
CA ALA A 589 10.21 4.63 -5.36
C ALA A 589 11.24 5.33 -6.25
N GLU A 590 11.38 4.88 -7.50
CA GLU A 590 12.42 5.34 -8.42
C GLU A 590 11.98 6.55 -9.26
N ALA A 591 10.67 6.78 -9.35
CA ALA A 591 10.07 7.77 -10.24
C ALA A 591 9.82 9.15 -9.58
N ALA A 592 10.52 9.46 -8.47
CA ALA A 592 10.36 10.67 -7.66
C ALA A 592 10.53 12.02 -8.41
N ALA A 593 10.77 12.00 -9.72
CA ALA A 593 10.80 13.18 -10.59
C ALA A 593 9.43 13.57 -11.19
N SER A 594 8.36 12.78 -11.06
CA SER A 594 7.03 13.23 -11.50
C SER A 594 5.88 12.54 -10.76
N LEU A 595 4.91 13.34 -10.31
CA LEU A 595 3.79 12.97 -9.45
C LEU A 595 2.91 11.81 -10.00
N HIS A 596 3.05 11.42 -11.28
CA HIS A 596 2.41 10.25 -11.90
C HIS A 596 3.32 9.59 -12.97
N GLY A 597 4.63 9.53 -12.76
CA GLY A 597 5.61 9.01 -13.75
C GLY A 597 5.42 7.55 -14.19
N ILE A 598 4.47 6.82 -13.60
CA ILE A 598 4.11 5.46 -13.98
C ILE A 598 3.10 5.53 -15.14
N ARG A 599 3.58 5.27 -16.36
CA ARG A 599 2.71 5.17 -17.54
C ARG A 599 1.76 3.98 -17.40
N GLY A 600 0.47 4.21 -17.61
CA GLY A 600 -0.55 3.15 -17.62
C GLY A 600 -1.12 2.77 -16.25
N TYR A 601 -0.84 3.54 -15.18
CA TYR A 601 -1.54 3.36 -13.92
C TYR A 601 -2.96 3.94 -14.01
N GLU A 602 -3.96 3.07 -13.85
CA GLU A 602 -5.36 3.46 -13.76
C GLU A 602 -5.81 3.44 -12.29
N PRO A 603 -6.21 4.58 -11.71
CA PRO A 603 -6.73 4.62 -10.35
C PRO A 603 -8.08 3.91 -10.28
N LEU A 604 -8.49 3.53 -9.06
CA LEU A 604 -9.84 3.03 -8.83
C LEU A 604 -10.88 4.08 -9.23
N PRO A 605 -12.04 3.66 -9.77
CA PRO A 605 -13.12 4.58 -10.08
C PRO A 605 -13.56 5.36 -8.85
N ASP A 606 -13.96 6.61 -9.08
CA ASP A 606 -14.59 7.45 -8.07
C ASP A 606 -15.91 6.83 -7.60
N TRP A 607 -16.31 7.20 -6.38
CA TRP A 607 -17.58 6.78 -5.81
C TRP A 607 -18.76 7.35 -6.60
N VAL A 608 -19.81 6.54 -6.79
CA VAL A 608 -21.06 7.00 -7.40
C VAL A 608 -21.71 8.13 -6.59
N PRO A 609 -22.18 9.21 -7.23
CA PRO A 609 -22.90 10.27 -6.54
C PRO A 609 -24.29 9.79 -6.08
N GLU A 610 -24.72 10.28 -4.92
CA GLU A 610 -26.02 9.95 -4.32
C GLU A 610 -27.17 10.21 -5.31
N GLY A 611 -28.04 9.21 -5.49
CA GLY A 611 -29.17 9.27 -6.43
C GLY A 611 -28.92 8.68 -7.83
N SER A 612 -27.68 8.33 -8.18
CA SER A 612 -27.33 7.62 -9.42
C SER A 612 -27.00 6.14 -9.20
N GLU A 613 -27.44 5.59 -8.07
CA GLU A 613 -27.22 4.20 -7.71
C GLU A 613 -28.15 3.24 -8.49
N PRO A 614 -27.65 2.08 -8.95
CA PRO A 614 -28.49 1.02 -9.50
C PRO A 614 -29.50 0.53 -8.46
N ASP A 615 -30.74 0.22 -8.89
CA ASP A 615 -31.81 -0.25 -8.01
C ASP A 615 -31.35 -1.50 -7.21
N PRO A 616 -31.39 -1.48 -5.86
CA PRO A 616 -31.00 -2.61 -5.02
C PRO A 616 -31.69 -3.94 -5.37
N ARG A 617 -32.91 -3.89 -5.92
CA ARG A 617 -33.68 -5.08 -6.35
C ARG A 617 -33.01 -5.88 -7.45
N LEU A 618 -32.11 -5.27 -8.23
CA LEU A 618 -31.36 -5.98 -9.27
C LEU A 618 -30.44 -7.09 -8.70
N ARG A 619 -30.20 -7.09 -7.39
CA ARG A 619 -29.36 -8.07 -6.68
C ARG A 619 -30.15 -9.20 -6.02
N ASP A 620 -31.48 -9.17 -6.08
CA ASP A 620 -32.35 -10.24 -5.57
C ASP A 620 -32.40 -11.39 -6.59
N GLN A 621 -31.96 -12.59 -6.19
CA GLN A 621 -32.01 -13.78 -7.07
C GLN A 621 -33.41 -14.41 -7.12
N ASP A 622 -34.28 -14.10 -6.15
CA ASP A 622 -35.53 -14.83 -5.89
C ASP A 622 -36.75 -14.32 -6.68
N ALA A 623 -36.65 -13.20 -7.38
CA ALA A 623 -37.77 -12.67 -8.17
C ALA A 623 -38.06 -13.47 -9.47
N GLY A 624 -37.15 -14.36 -9.89
CA GLY A 624 -37.17 -14.97 -11.22
C GLY A 624 -37.64 -16.42 -11.29
N HIS A 625 -37.74 -17.15 -10.18
CA HIS A 625 -38.09 -18.58 -10.21
C HIS A 625 -39.53 -18.88 -9.72
N ASN A 626 -40.15 -17.98 -8.98
CA ASN A 626 -41.51 -18.17 -8.45
C ASN A 626 -42.58 -17.32 -9.17
N ALA A 627 -42.23 -16.63 -10.26
CA ALA A 627 -43.15 -15.72 -10.97
C ALA A 627 -43.80 -16.33 -12.23
N ARG A 628 -43.68 -17.64 -12.45
CA ARG A 628 -44.27 -18.34 -13.61
C ARG A 628 -45.33 -19.39 -13.28
N GLU A 629 -45.71 -19.49 -12.02
CA GLU A 629 -46.86 -20.30 -11.60
C GLU A 629 -47.72 -19.41 -10.71
N TYR A 630 -49.02 -19.33 -11.00
CA TYR A 630 -50.00 -18.32 -10.58
C TYR A 630 -50.02 -17.01 -11.39
N GLY A 631 -50.54 -17.12 -12.62
CA GLY A 631 -51.31 -16.03 -13.20
C GLY A 631 -52.69 -15.99 -12.54
N GLY A 632 -53.05 -14.86 -11.92
CA GLY A 632 -54.39 -14.66 -11.38
C GLY A 632 -54.52 -13.52 -10.38
N ASP A 633 -54.67 -12.29 -10.90
CA ASP A 633 -55.44 -11.17 -10.35
C ASP A 633 -55.00 -10.45 -9.05
N GLY A 634 -55.17 -9.12 -9.07
CA GLY A 634 -55.39 -8.27 -7.90
C GLY A 634 -54.23 -8.04 -6.91
N GLY A 635 -53.50 -6.93 -7.09
CA GLY A 635 -52.46 -6.49 -6.16
C GLY A 635 -52.92 -6.27 -4.71
N ARG A 636 -52.11 -6.75 -3.77
CA ARG A 636 -51.96 -6.18 -2.41
C ARG A 636 -50.61 -6.60 -1.83
N ALA A 637 -49.75 -5.62 -1.52
CA ALA A 637 -48.49 -5.86 -0.84
C ALA A 637 -48.77 -6.40 0.57
N VAL A 638 -48.15 -7.53 0.93
CA VAL A 638 -48.20 -8.10 2.28
C VAL A 638 -47.21 -7.33 3.15
N ILE A 639 -47.73 -6.63 4.16
CA ILE A 639 -46.92 -5.97 5.21
C ILE A 639 -46.67 -7.00 6.32
N PRO A 640 -45.44 -7.16 6.83
CA PRO A 640 -45.15 -8.03 7.97
C PRO A 640 -45.94 -7.62 9.23
N ALA A 641 -46.46 -8.62 9.94
CA ALA A 641 -47.41 -8.47 11.06
C ALA A 641 -46.90 -7.69 12.31
N VAL A 642 -45.70 -7.13 12.27
CA VAL A 642 -45.13 -6.32 13.37
C VAL A 642 -45.49 -4.83 13.24
N GLU A 643 -45.97 -4.38 12.07
CA GLU A 643 -46.20 -2.96 11.76
C GLU A 643 -47.68 -2.52 11.85
N ALA A 644 -48.58 -3.43 12.26
CA ALA A 644 -50.04 -3.21 12.25
C ALA A 644 -50.69 -3.07 13.65
N LEU A 645 -49.93 -2.64 14.68
CA LEU A 645 -50.41 -2.55 16.07
C LEU A 645 -50.48 -1.12 16.64
N GLY A 646 -50.36 -0.08 15.80
CA GLY A 646 -50.20 1.30 16.27
C GLY A 646 -51.40 2.25 16.18
N ASP A 647 -52.38 2.03 15.31
CA ASP A 647 -53.42 3.05 15.10
C ASP A 647 -54.74 2.44 14.60
N ALA A 648 -55.77 2.46 15.44
CA ALA A 648 -57.15 2.18 15.06
C ALA A 648 -58.09 3.27 15.61
N PRO A 649 -58.79 4.05 14.75
CA PRO A 649 -59.84 4.97 15.18
C PRO A 649 -61.17 4.20 15.45
N PRO A 650 -62.11 4.79 16.22
CA PRO A 650 -63.27 4.04 16.72
C PRO A 650 -64.35 3.85 15.63
N PRO A 651 -65.13 2.74 15.66
CA PRO A 651 -66.22 2.53 14.72
C PRO A 651 -67.56 3.13 15.21
N PRO A 652 -68.46 3.55 14.30
CA PRO A 652 -69.82 3.95 14.64
C PRO A 652 -70.80 2.75 14.68
N ALA A 653 -71.99 3.03 15.22
CA ALA A 653 -72.95 2.08 15.74
C ALA A 653 -73.84 1.33 14.72
N VAL A 654 -73.96 0.01 14.95
CA VAL A 654 -75.17 -0.86 14.99
C VAL A 654 -76.12 -0.91 13.79
N ASP A 655 -76.27 -2.12 13.21
CA ASP A 655 -77.59 -2.76 13.10
C ASP A 655 -77.52 -4.30 13.15
N LYS A 656 -78.58 -4.91 13.69
CA LYS A 656 -78.65 -6.25 14.31
C LYS A 656 -79.24 -7.34 13.41
N GLY A 657 -78.71 -8.56 13.57
CA GLY A 657 -79.50 -9.81 13.52
C GLY A 657 -78.72 -11.00 12.94
N LYS A 658 -78.83 -12.26 13.41
CA LYS A 658 -79.55 -12.88 14.53
C LYS A 658 -79.06 -14.35 14.64
N ARG A 659 -78.58 -14.75 15.84
CA ARG A 659 -78.57 -16.10 16.50
C ARG A 659 -77.87 -17.28 15.78
N ASN A 660 -77.26 -18.31 16.39
CA ASN A 660 -76.99 -18.86 17.74
C ASN A 660 -75.81 -19.86 17.50
N GLY A 661 -74.83 -20.05 18.39
CA GLY A 661 -74.90 -21.00 19.51
C GLY A 661 -73.55 -21.75 19.63
N ALA A 662 -73.04 -21.85 20.86
CA ALA A 662 -71.67 -22.16 21.26
C ALA A 662 -71.18 -23.60 21.08
N GLY A 663 -69.85 -23.77 21.09
CA GLY A 663 -69.16 -25.01 21.44
C GLY A 663 -67.64 -24.92 21.21
N ALA A 664 -66.86 -24.57 22.23
CA ALA A 664 -65.40 -24.62 22.19
C ALA A 664 -64.93 -26.04 22.50
N MET A 665 -64.17 -26.66 21.58
CA MET A 665 -63.55 -27.98 21.79
C MET A 665 -62.12 -27.80 22.31
N THR A 666 -61.77 -28.57 23.34
CA THR A 666 -60.46 -28.61 23.98
C THR A 666 -59.59 -29.74 23.40
N LEU A 667 -58.28 -29.60 23.55
CA LEU A 667 -57.21 -30.36 22.91
C LEU A 667 -57.27 -31.91 23.11
N ASP A 668 -58.06 -32.39 24.07
CA ASP A 668 -58.25 -33.82 24.34
C ASP A 668 -59.29 -34.50 23.41
N ASP A 669 -60.14 -33.74 22.71
CA ASP A 669 -61.11 -34.26 21.71
C ASP A 669 -60.46 -34.56 20.33
N TRP A 670 -59.19 -34.19 20.14
CA TRP A 670 -58.45 -34.47 18.91
C TRP A 670 -57.54 -35.71 19.03
N LEU A 671 -57.35 -36.22 20.26
CA LEU A 671 -56.37 -37.29 20.56
C LEU A 671 -57.01 -38.63 20.93
N ALA A 672 -58.31 -38.79 20.74
CA ALA A 672 -59.03 -40.02 21.03
C ALA A 672 -59.91 -40.42 19.85
N GLU A 673 -59.31 -41.15 18.91
CA GLU A 673 -59.95 -42.24 18.14
C GLU A 673 -58.86 -42.85 17.24
N ASP A 674 -58.09 -43.75 17.85
CA ASP A 674 -57.40 -44.85 17.16
C ASP A 674 -58.38 -46.04 17.04
N ASP A 675 -58.02 -46.94 16.11
CA ASP A 675 -58.42 -48.35 16.01
C ASP A 675 -59.68 -48.70 15.18
N GLU A 676 -59.46 -49.31 14.01
CA GLU A 676 -59.66 -50.77 13.82
C GLU A 676 -59.38 -51.17 12.35
N GLU A 677 -58.27 -51.91 12.18
CA GLU A 677 -58.14 -53.23 11.53
C GLU A 677 -58.86 -53.55 10.18
N ASP A 678 -58.03 -53.88 9.17
CA ASP A 678 -57.91 -55.21 8.52
C ASP A 678 -57.96 -55.36 6.98
N GLU A 679 -56.89 -56.05 6.52
CA GLU A 679 -56.74 -57.04 5.44
C GLU A 679 -56.53 -56.66 3.95
N ALA A 680 -55.27 -56.92 3.52
CA ALA A 680 -54.83 -57.84 2.45
C ALA A 680 -55.09 -57.50 0.96
N ASP A 681 -54.04 -57.26 0.15
CA ASP A 681 -53.24 -58.30 -0.52
C ASP A 681 -52.15 -57.69 -1.45
N GLU A 682 -51.15 -58.53 -1.73
CA GLU A 682 -49.77 -58.32 -2.19
C GLU A 682 -49.58 -57.92 -3.68
N GLU A 683 -48.44 -57.28 -4.01
CA GLU A 683 -47.33 -57.86 -4.81
C GLU A 683 -46.19 -56.85 -5.09
N GLU A 684 -45.00 -57.40 -5.23
CA GLU A 684 -43.64 -56.92 -4.95
C GLU A 684 -42.96 -56.07 -6.06
N GLU A 685 -41.95 -55.26 -5.69
CA GLU A 685 -40.51 -55.48 -6.03
C GLU A 685 -39.63 -54.21 -5.89
N GLU A 686 -38.72 -54.29 -4.90
CA GLU A 686 -37.31 -53.86 -4.84
C GLU A 686 -36.88 -52.37 -4.95
N GLU A 687 -36.60 -51.78 -3.78
CA GLU A 687 -35.61 -50.71 -3.58
C GLU A 687 -34.27 -51.29 -3.07
N SER A 688 -33.14 -50.74 -3.52
CA SER A 688 -31.83 -50.96 -2.89
C SER A 688 -31.25 -49.63 -2.41
N GLU A 689 -31.29 -49.42 -1.10
CA GLU A 689 -30.48 -48.43 -0.36
C GLU A 689 -29.01 -48.89 -0.30
N TYR A 690 -28.09 -47.92 -0.29
CA TYR A 690 -26.68 -48.15 0.00
C TYR A 690 -26.40 -47.67 1.44
N GLU A 691 -26.06 -48.62 2.31
CA GLU A 691 -25.48 -48.37 3.64
C GLU A 691 -23.96 -48.10 3.55
N GLU A 692 -23.50 -47.28 4.51
CA GLU A 692 -22.09 -47.12 4.86
C GLU A 692 -21.52 -48.40 5.49
N ALA A 693 -20.30 -48.77 5.12
CA ALA A 693 -19.45 -49.63 5.93
C ALA A 693 -17.99 -49.13 5.90
N ALA A 694 -17.37 -49.18 7.07
CA ALA A 694 -16.10 -48.59 7.42
C ALA A 694 -14.87 -49.42 7.00
N GLY A 695 -13.78 -48.69 6.75
CA GLY A 695 -12.42 -48.97 7.25
C GLY A 695 -11.75 -50.31 6.94
N GLU A 696 -10.85 -50.31 5.97
CA GLU A 696 -9.72 -51.23 5.93
C GLU A 696 -8.39 -50.47 5.81
N LYS A 697 -7.43 -50.92 6.62
CA LYS A 697 -6.06 -50.45 6.78
C LYS A 697 -5.20 -51.12 5.71
N GLU A 698 -4.41 -50.34 4.98
CA GLU A 698 -3.29 -50.89 4.21
C GLU A 698 -2.04 -50.93 5.09
N SER A 699 -1.43 -52.11 5.13
CA SER A 699 -0.19 -52.47 5.80
C SER A 699 1.01 -52.05 4.97
N GLU A 700 1.93 -51.29 5.58
CA GLU A 700 3.29 -51.09 5.07
C GLU A 700 4.17 -52.25 5.58
N GLU A 701 4.77 -53.00 4.65
CA GLU A 701 5.81 -53.98 4.96
C GLU A 701 7.17 -53.27 5.02
N GLU A 702 7.84 -53.40 6.16
CA GLU A 702 9.24 -53.05 6.39
C GLU A 702 10.14 -54.09 5.70
N GLY A 703 11.12 -53.60 4.94
CA GLY A 703 12.26 -54.38 4.45
C GLY A 703 13.55 -53.68 4.87
N ASP A 704 14.16 -54.20 5.94
CA ASP A 704 15.56 -54.03 6.29
C ASP A 704 16.45 -54.64 5.20
N ASP A 705 17.50 -53.94 4.83
CA ASP A 705 18.78 -54.54 4.41
C ASP A 705 19.88 -53.49 4.65
N ASP A 706 20.65 -53.74 5.71
CA ASP A 706 21.98 -53.19 5.97
C ASP A 706 22.95 -53.63 4.86
N ASP A 707 23.84 -52.74 4.42
CA ASP A 707 25.24 -53.11 4.17
C ASP A 707 26.10 -51.83 4.07
N ASP A 708 27.24 -51.93 4.74
CA ASP A 708 28.27 -50.95 5.03
C ASP A 708 29.01 -50.43 3.78
N GLU A 709 29.53 -49.20 3.85
CA GLU A 709 30.89 -48.88 3.37
C GLU A 709 31.34 -47.51 3.93
N GLU A 710 32.33 -47.58 4.82
CA GLU A 710 33.13 -46.48 5.37
C GLU A 710 34.04 -45.88 4.29
N GLU A 711 34.25 -44.56 4.29
CA GLU A 711 35.54 -43.98 3.89
C GLU A 711 35.72 -42.63 4.60
N ASP A 712 36.74 -42.60 5.46
CA ASP A 712 37.25 -41.49 6.26
C ASP A 712 37.92 -40.41 5.40
N GLU A 713 37.72 -39.12 5.70
CA GLU A 713 38.78 -38.11 5.56
C GLU A 713 38.70 -37.11 6.73
N GLU A 714 39.68 -37.23 7.63
CA GLU A 714 40.06 -36.27 8.66
C GLU A 714 40.80 -35.08 8.01
N GLU A 715 40.51 -33.84 8.42
CA GLU A 715 41.51 -32.76 8.36
C GLU A 715 41.54 -32.01 9.69
N GLU A 716 42.67 -32.15 10.37
CA GLU A 716 43.06 -31.49 11.62
C GLU A 716 43.46 -30.03 11.39
N GLU A 717 43.19 -29.20 12.39
CA GLU A 717 43.82 -27.90 12.61
C GLU A 717 45.29 -28.09 13.03
N GLU A 718 46.24 -27.31 12.53
CA GLU A 718 47.38 -26.82 13.33
C GLU A 718 47.96 -25.50 12.79
N GLU A 719 48.54 -24.75 13.73
CA GLU A 719 49.01 -23.36 13.67
C GLU A 719 50.37 -23.15 12.95
N SER A 720 50.64 -21.88 12.65
CA SER A 720 51.87 -21.12 12.94
C SER A 720 52.74 -20.57 11.79
N SER A 721 52.91 -19.24 11.89
CA SER A 721 54.13 -18.42 11.73
C SER A 721 54.89 -18.31 10.40
N ASP A 722 55.05 -17.04 10.04
CA ASP A 722 56.32 -16.36 9.70
C ASP A 722 56.92 -16.48 8.28
N ASP A 723 56.77 -15.34 7.58
CA ASP A 723 57.84 -14.45 7.10
C ASP A 723 58.32 -14.47 5.64
N GLU A 724 58.58 -13.23 5.22
CA GLU A 724 59.46 -12.74 4.16
C GLU A 724 59.23 -13.15 2.69
N GLY A 725 58.99 -12.11 1.88
CA GLY A 725 60.05 -11.78 0.91
C GLY A 725 59.71 -11.90 -0.57
N ASN A 726 59.46 -10.71 -1.14
CA ASN A 726 60.14 -10.22 -2.33
C ASN A 726 59.65 -10.60 -3.75
N GLU A 727 59.27 -9.53 -4.46
CA GLU A 727 59.77 -9.15 -5.80
C GLU A 727 59.49 -10.02 -7.05
N LEU A 728 58.93 -9.30 -8.05
CA LEU A 728 59.14 -9.34 -9.51
C LEU A 728 57.84 -9.53 -10.30
N GLU A 729 57.20 -8.45 -10.76
CA GLU A 729 57.49 -7.74 -12.03
C GLU A 729 57.36 -8.63 -13.29
N GLY A 730 56.37 -8.30 -14.12
CA GLY A 730 56.48 -8.33 -15.57
C GLY A 730 56.15 -9.64 -16.28
N PHE A 731 55.17 -9.58 -17.18
CA PHE A 731 55.26 -9.86 -18.63
C PHE A 731 53.81 -10.11 -19.14
N LEU A 732 53.19 -9.07 -19.69
CA LEU A 732 53.02 -8.88 -21.14
C LEU A 732 51.99 -9.83 -21.79
N LYS A 733 50.86 -9.21 -22.19
CA LYS A 733 50.14 -9.36 -23.45
C LYS A 733 50.05 -10.78 -24.05
N SER A 734 48.82 -11.28 -24.13
CA SER A 734 48.14 -11.57 -25.40
C SER A 734 46.64 -11.41 -25.22
#